data_AF-A0A1R3RY23-F1
#
_entry.id   AF-A0A1R3RY23-F1
#
_cell.length_a   1.000
_cell.length_b   1.000
_cell.length_c   1.000
_cell.angle_alpha   90.00
_cell.angle_beta   90.00
_cell.angle_gamma   90.00
#
_symmetry.space_group_name_H-M   'P 1'
#
loop_
_entity.id
_entity.type
_entity.pdbx_description
1 polymer ?
#
loop_
_entity_poly.entity_id
_entity_poly.type
_entity_poly.pdbx_seq_one_letter_code
_entity_poly.pdbx_strand_id
1 'polypeptide(L)'
;MPLESNEPLDREDAPFLASGETTPPVQEEPSQYDAQKEANRKIRFRLMVTLFAMILAVEVGICMSNGPVTRIYESIACREYYAQYDPTQIGADGEVREELCKVKAVQQDLAAVKGYMEFFDGILSALLAIPYGLLADRRGRKSTICLSIPGFALNCIMQLVVMWFPNVFPLRTVWASSLAWLFGGGPVVAFAIIWTMMSDVSTEEERFGVASMGADFASSAASSWMMSLDPWLPLLLGWGLAVIGMFFALSLPETMPTNPSQPTWKQTSMEMSQVPSGSAEYKDIPSKEQEREVFSDEETIQSGEAAFTTNTTKRPFFAMVKHRFRAYMAPYSFILRNKQIMLLLTAFLVYRLSRGSSWFLVQYISTRFKWSLAEANFLMSFKPALTIPLFLFILPAISRQLLKTMKPTQKDLQLMRISIGLLAVGTLGIGLSSSIAVLIPSLLVQTSGSGFVFLTRALITTLVHRDETARLFTIIEVLQSVGNVIASLSITTVFQIGLEIGGPWIGLAWMMTATAFTLFYVGTGVAPFIPPPPPSIGFIQWIVWAALFWIRLFFFVPICLAYFLFLQWLPLPSLLRKAALWLILAVPSFWWIDLQVDGVRRGTLGNARHQARLPGPGSVIASSFTSPIDPLYLAAVFNPVFVACYPYAGEVEHLSLWQAIHRAFADPQPTPKPKARMVSLFSIMQKYPNRPIAMFPECTTTNGQGVLPLSPALLSAPHSTKIFPVTLRYDSKEVMTPVPGTYLTWLWRLLGRPTHYIRVRIGQAVVGVTAEDLPVVEPPTDEPHPDDNLPNGAPPFREDQVLVLQEQVPNHVAESLARLGRARRVALDVREKDEFVKLYRRYYWTW
;
A
#
# COMPACT_ATOMS: atom_id res chain seq x y z
N MET A 1 -20.30 -33.54 -35.74
CA MET A 1 -20.46 -32.41 -36.68
C MET A 1 -21.60 -31.54 -36.17
N PRO A 2 -21.32 -30.47 -35.41
CA PRO A 2 -22.31 -29.48 -35.00
C PRO A 2 -22.07 -28.12 -35.69
N LEU A 3 -23.12 -27.30 -35.81
CA LEU A 3 -23.03 -25.88 -36.10
C LEU A 3 -23.99 -25.15 -35.15
N GLU A 4 -23.43 -24.41 -34.20
CA GLU A 4 -24.13 -23.40 -33.40
C GLU A 4 -23.81 -22.02 -33.98
N SER A 5 -24.82 -21.16 -34.12
CA SER A 5 -24.67 -19.77 -34.53
C SER A 5 -25.10 -18.84 -33.40
N ASN A 6 -24.15 -18.13 -32.79
CA ASN A 6 -24.43 -17.03 -31.87
C ASN A 6 -24.12 -15.69 -32.55
N GLU A 7 -25.07 -14.76 -32.49
CA GLU A 7 -24.91 -13.38 -32.93
C GLU A 7 -24.12 -12.54 -31.91
N PRO A 8 -23.35 -11.54 -32.35
CA PRO A 8 -22.94 -10.41 -31.53
C PRO A 8 -23.71 -9.12 -31.89
N LEU A 9 -24.08 -8.37 -30.86
CA LEU A 9 -24.73 -7.05 -30.92
C LEU A 9 -23.74 -5.91 -31.23
N ASP A 10 -24.33 -4.80 -31.67
CA ASP A 10 -23.88 -3.41 -31.60
C ASP A 10 -22.59 -2.98 -32.33
N ARG A 11 -22.79 -2.29 -33.45
CA ARG A 11 -21.80 -1.42 -34.09
C ARG A 11 -22.48 -0.12 -34.53
N GLU A 12 -22.29 0.94 -33.75
CA GLU A 12 -22.71 2.31 -34.12
C GLU A 12 -21.78 2.86 -35.21
N ASP A 13 -22.18 2.77 -36.48
CA ASP A 13 -21.54 3.45 -37.61
C ASP A 13 -22.62 3.77 -38.67
N ALA A 14 -23.41 4.83 -38.47
CA ALA A 14 -24.43 5.29 -39.41
C ALA A 14 -24.10 6.70 -39.93
N PRO A 15 -23.72 6.88 -41.21
CA PRO A 15 -23.60 8.20 -41.82
C PRO A 15 -25.00 8.79 -42.04
N PHE A 16 -25.23 9.98 -41.50
CA PHE A 16 -26.42 10.78 -41.82
C PHE A 16 -26.33 11.31 -43.26
N LEU A 17 -27.47 11.26 -43.96
CA LEU A 17 -27.81 11.79 -45.30
C LEU A 17 -27.86 10.76 -46.44
N ALA A 18 -29.05 10.69 -47.05
CA ALA A 18 -29.30 9.99 -48.29
C ALA A 18 -29.67 11.00 -49.39
N SER A 19 -28.99 10.94 -50.52
CA SER A 19 -29.42 11.50 -51.80
C SER A 19 -28.69 10.71 -52.89
N GLY A 20 -29.41 9.90 -53.65
CA GLY A 20 -28.82 9.08 -54.70
C GLY A 20 -28.71 9.83 -56.01
N GLU A 21 -27.76 9.40 -56.86
CA GLU A 21 -27.97 9.28 -58.30
C GLU A 21 -26.96 8.28 -58.89
N THR A 22 -27.37 7.57 -59.94
CA THR A 22 -26.60 6.48 -60.56
C THR A 22 -25.49 6.99 -61.47
N THR A 23 -24.25 6.57 -61.20
CA THR A 23 -23.13 6.62 -62.16
C THR A 23 -22.50 5.23 -62.35
N PRO A 24 -21.98 4.91 -63.55
CA PRO A 24 -21.50 3.57 -63.90
C PRO A 24 -20.20 3.19 -63.15
N PRO A 25 -19.79 1.90 -63.15
CA PRO A 25 -18.68 1.44 -62.31
C PRO A 25 -17.34 2.02 -62.79
N VAL A 26 -16.87 3.05 -62.08
CA VAL A 26 -15.47 3.44 -62.10
C VAL A 26 -14.68 2.31 -61.44
N GLN A 27 -13.61 1.85 -62.08
CA GLN A 27 -12.64 0.99 -61.41
C GLN A 27 -12.04 1.80 -60.26
N GLU A 28 -12.34 1.42 -59.02
CA GLU A 28 -11.68 1.99 -57.86
C GLU A 28 -10.19 1.63 -57.93
N GLU A 29 -9.37 2.57 -58.41
CA GLU A 29 -7.97 2.61 -58.00
C GLU A 29 -7.94 2.62 -56.47
N PRO A 30 -7.09 1.80 -55.82
CA PRO A 30 -7.08 1.69 -54.37
C PRO A 30 -6.90 3.09 -53.79
N SER A 31 -7.88 3.54 -53.02
CA SER A 31 -7.95 4.93 -52.58
C SER A 31 -6.62 5.32 -51.93
N GLN A 32 -6.16 6.55 -52.14
CA GLN A 32 -4.91 7.03 -51.55
C GLN A 32 -4.88 6.82 -50.02
N TYR A 33 -6.07 6.81 -49.40
CA TYR A 33 -6.33 6.47 -48.01
C TYR A 33 -6.08 4.98 -47.67
N ASP A 34 -6.51 4.03 -48.50
CA ASP A 34 -6.26 2.60 -48.30
C ASP A 34 -4.79 2.23 -48.51
N ALA A 35 -4.14 2.82 -49.51
CA ALA A 35 -2.69 2.68 -49.70
C ALA A 35 -1.91 3.22 -48.48
N GLN A 36 -2.28 4.40 -47.97
CA GLN A 36 -1.72 4.99 -46.74
C GLN A 36 -1.95 4.08 -45.51
N LYS A 37 -3.15 3.51 -45.38
CA LYS A 37 -3.55 2.59 -44.29
C LYS A 37 -2.79 1.28 -44.34
N GLU A 38 -2.57 0.72 -45.53
CA GLU A 38 -1.79 -0.51 -45.70
C GLU A 38 -0.29 -0.27 -45.48
N ALA A 39 0.25 0.86 -45.93
CA ALA A 39 1.62 1.29 -45.62
C ALA A 39 1.83 1.46 -44.11
N ASN A 40 0.90 2.14 -43.42
CA ASN A 40 0.92 2.29 -41.97
C ASN A 40 0.82 0.94 -41.23
N ARG A 41 0.00 0.00 -41.73
CA ARG A 41 -0.06 -1.38 -41.21
C ARG A 41 1.28 -2.11 -41.37
N LYS A 42 1.91 -2.01 -42.54
CA LYS A 42 3.23 -2.60 -42.84
C LYS A 42 4.33 -1.99 -41.96
N ILE A 43 4.30 -0.67 -41.72
CA ILE A 43 5.24 0.02 -40.82
C ILE A 43 5.06 -0.41 -39.36
N ARG A 44 3.82 -0.45 -38.85
CA ARG A 44 3.51 -0.91 -37.48
C ARG A 44 3.91 -2.38 -37.27
N PHE A 45 3.59 -3.26 -38.23
CA PHE A 45 3.99 -4.66 -38.18
C PHE A 45 5.52 -4.82 -38.18
N ARG A 46 6.22 -4.11 -39.06
CA ARG A 46 7.69 -4.12 -39.10
C ARG A 46 8.29 -3.63 -37.77
N LEU A 47 7.78 -2.53 -37.23
CA LEU A 47 8.25 -1.99 -35.94
C LEU A 47 7.99 -2.98 -34.79
N MET A 48 6.81 -3.61 -34.73
CA MET A 48 6.47 -4.63 -33.72
C MET A 48 7.43 -5.82 -33.79
N VAL A 49 7.69 -6.34 -35.00
CA VAL A 49 8.64 -7.45 -35.22
C VAL A 49 10.07 -7.05 -34.85
N THR A 50 10.53 -5.85 -35.20
CA THR A 50 11.89 -5.40 -34.84
C THR A 50 12.05 -5.12 -33.34
N LEU A 51 11.04 -4.54 -32.68
CA LEU A 51 11.05 -4.38 -31.22
C LEU A 51 11.10 -5.74 -30.51
N PHE A 52 10.29 -6.70 -30.96
CA PHE A 52 10.24 -8.03 -30.38
C PHE A 52 11.56 -8.80 -30.59
N ALA A 53 12.14 -8.75 -31.79
CA ALA A 53 13.45 -9.35 -32.07
C ALA A 53 14.58 -8.71 -31.23
N MET A 54 14.55 -7.38 -31.04
CA MET A 54 15.47 -6.66 -30.16
C MET A 54 15.32 -7.09 -28.70
N ILE A 55 14.10 -7.13 -28.16
CA ILE A 55 13.81 -7.58 -26.78
C ILE A 55 14.37 -8.98 -26.57
N LEU A 56 13.97 -9.94 -27.41
CA LEU A 56 14.41 -11.34 -27.27
C LEU A 56 15.93 -11.48 -27.37
N ALA A 57 16.59 -10.80 -28.31
CA ALA A 57 18.04 -10.88 -28.46
C ALA A 57 18.79 -10.31 -27.24
N VAL A 58 18.35 -9.18 -26.71
CA VAL A 58 18.95 -8.55 -25.51
C VAL A 58 18.69 -9.39 -24.26
N GLU A 59 17.48 -9.87 -24.07
CA GLU A 59 17.07 -10.66 -22.89
C GLU A 59 17.75 -12.03 -22.87
N VAL A 60 17.74 -12.77 -23.98
CA VAL A 60 18.50 -14.03 -24.15
C VAL A 60 19.98 -13.80 -23.91
N GLY A 61 20.56 -12.73 -24.46
CA GLY A 61 21.98 -12.42 -24.31
C GLY A 61 22.39 -12.16 -22.85
N ILE A 62 21.61 -11.36 -22.13
CA ILE A 62 21.84 -11.06 -20.70
C ILE A 62 21.66 -12.34 -19.86
N CYS A 63 20.52 -13.02 -19.98
CA CYS A 63 20.22 -14.22 -19.20
C CYS A 63 21.24 -15.35 -19.43
N MET A 64 21.72 -15.51 -20.66
CA MET A 64 22.74 -16.51 -20.99
C MET A 64 24.13 -16.17 -20.41
N SER A 65 24.44 -14.89 -20.19
CA SER A 65 25.75 -14.45 -19.66
C SER A 65 25.88 -14.47 -18.13
N ASN A 66 24.78 -14.32 -17.37
CA ASN A 66 24.80 -14.13 -15.91
C ASN A 66 25.46 -15.27 -15.10
N GLY A 67 25.20 -16.53 -15.47
CA GLY A 67 25.85 -17.70 -14.88
C GLY A 67 27.36 -17.74 -15.18
N PRO A 68 27.76 -17.71 -16.46
CA PRO A 68 29.16 -17.65 -16.90
C PRO A 68 30.00 -16.54 -16.27
N VAL A 69 29.50 -15.31 -16.19
CA VAL A 69 30.18 -14.21 -15.49
C VAL A 69 30.46 -14.57 -14.03
N THR A 70 29.49 -15.19 -13.34
CA THR A 70 29.67 -15.64 -11.96
C THR A 70 30.75 -16.72 -11.83
N ARG A 71 30.84 -17.64 -12.80
CA ARG A 71 31.86 -18.71 -12.82
C ARG A 71 33.27 -18.18 -13.11
N ILE A 72 33.41 -17.22 -14.03
CA ILE A 72 34.70 -16.60 -14.38
C ILE A 72 35.19 -15.69 -13.25
N TYR A 73 34.31 -14.91 -12.61
CA TYR A 73 34.69 -14.14 -11.41
C TYR A 73 35.14 -15.07 -10.26
N GLU A 74 34.50 -16.23 -10.09
CA GLU A 74 34.92 -17.23 -9.12
C GLU A 74 36.30 -17.81 -9.46
N SER A 75 36.56 -18.21 -10.71
CA SER A 75 37.85 -18.80 -11.10
C SER A 75 39.01 -17.81 -10.97
N ILE A 76 38.80 -16.54 -11.33
CA ILE A 76 39.81 -15.47 -11.16
C ILE A 76 40.13 -15.25 -9.67
N ALA A 77 39.11 -15.03 -8.83
CA ALA A 77 39.32 -14.81 -7.39
C ALA A 77 39.93 -16.05 -6.68
N CYS A 78 39.54 -17.25 -7.12
CA CYS A 78 40.09 -18.51 -6.63
C CYS A 78 41.58 -18.67 -7.00
N ARG A 79 41.94 -18.38 -8.25
CA ARG A 79 43.34 -18.39 -8.72
C ARG A 79 44.19 -17.37 -7.98
N GLU A 80 43.69 -16.15 -7.77
CA GLU A 80 44.39 -15.10 -7.02
C GLU A 80 44.65 -15.53 -5.56
N TYR A 81 43.66 -16.16 -4.91
CA TYR A 81 43.81 -16.72 -3.57
C TYR A 81 44.87 -17.84 -3.52
N TYR A 82 44.78 -18.85 -4.38
CA TYR A 82 45.75 -19.96 -4.37
C TYR A 82 47.16 -19.51 -4.78
N ALA A 83 47.30 -18.52 -5.67
CA ALA A 83 48.61 -17.94 -6.00
C ALA A 83 49.32 -17.28 -4.80
N GLN A 84 48.57 -16.83 -3.78
CA GLN A 84 49.12 -16.24 -2.55
C GLN A 84 49.32 -17.26 -1.42
N TYR A 85 48.44 -18.26 -1.29
CA TYR A 85 48.43 -19.19 -0.14
C TYR A 85 49.00 -20.59 -0.42
N ASP A 86 48.68 -21.20 -1.58
CA ASP A 86 49.20 -22.52 -1.98
C ASP A 86 49.20 -22.65 -3.53
N PRO A 87 50.31 -22.27 -4.19
CA PRO A 87 50.42 -22.34 -5.65
C PRO A 87 50.34 -23.76 -6.22
N THR A 88 50.47 -24.82 -5.40
CA THR A 88 50.47 -26.21 -5.89
C THR A 88 49.10 -26.69 -6.38
N GLN A 89 48.02 -25.99 -6.01
CA GLN A 89 46.65 -26.28 -6.43
C GLN A 89 46.29 -25.72 -7.82
N ILE A 90 47.19 -24.95 -8.43
CA ILE A 90 47.02 -24.39 -9.78
C ILE A 90 47.46 -25.46 -10.80
N GLY A 91 46.55 -25.85 -11.69
CA GLY A 91 46.81 -26.84 -12.73
C GLY A 91 47.82 -26.36 -13.79
N ALA A 92 48.31 -27.30 -14.61
CA ALA A 92 49.22 -26.99 -15.71
C ALA A 92 48.58 -26.14 -16.83
N ASP A 93 47.24 -26.09 -16.85
CA ASP A 93 46.38 -25.20 -17.64
C ASP A 93 46.28 -23.78 -17.04
N GLY A 94 46.73 -23.57 -15.79
CA GLY A 94 46.61 -22.32 -15.07
C GLY A 94 45.25 -22.09 -14.41
N GLU A 95 44.40 -23.11 -14.33
CA GLU A 95 43.10 -23.04 -13.64
C GLU A 95 43.12 -23.80 -12.30
N VAL A 96 42.10 -23.54 -11.46
CA VAL A 96 41.88 -24.25 -10.18
C VAL A 96 40.54 -24.96 -10.27
N ARG A 97 40.50 -26.23 -9.83
CA ARG A 97 39.28 -27.06 -9.82
C ARG A 97 38.17 -26.38 -9.02
N GLU A 98 36.95 -26.34 -9.59
CA GLU A 98 35.82 -25.60 -9.02
C GLU A 98 35.52 -25.95 -7.55
N GLU A 99 35.64 -27.22 -7.17
CA GLU A 99 35.41 -27.69 -5.80
C GLU A 99 36.30 -27.00 -4.76
N LEU A 100 37.54 -26.65 -5.13
CA LEU A 100 38.50 -25.95 -4.28
C LEU A 100 38.18 -24.45 -4.15
N CYS A 101 37.38 -23.90 -5.06
CA CYS A 101 37.01 -22.48 -5.07
C CYS A 101 35.87 -22.12 -4.10
N LYS A 102 35.31 -23.08 -3.38
CA LYS A 102 34.20 -22.86 -2.42
C LYS A 102 34.68 -22.43 -1.01
N VAL A 103 35.95 -22.05 -0.87
CA VAL A 103 36.53 -21.48 0.36
C VAL A 103 35.86 -20.14 0.71
N LYS A 104 35.63 -19.88 2.01
CA LYS A 104 34.90 -18.70 2.50
C LYS A 104 35.42 -17.37 1.95
N ALA A 105 36.74 -17.18 1.93
CA ALA A 105 37.37 -15.95 1.43
C ALA A 105 37.00 -15.65 -0.04
N VAL A 106 37.24 -16.61 -0.94
CA VAL A 106 36.89 -16.50 -2.38
C VAL A 106 35.41 -16.19 -2.56
N GLN A 107 34.53 -16.83 -1.78
CA GLN A 107 33.09 -16.63 -1.88
C GLN A 107 32.62 -15.27 -1.32
N GLN A 108 33.28 -14.76 -0.28
CA GLN A 108 33.02 -13.42 0.26
C GLN A 108 33.52 -12.32 -0.69
N ASP A 109 34.66 -12.50 -1.35
CA ASP A 109 35.14 -11.59 -2.39
C ASP A 109 34.27 -11.63 -3.65
N LEU A 110 33.85 -12.82 -4.12
CA LEU A 110 32.89 -12.96 -5.22
C LEU A 110 31.56 -12.26 -4.89
N ALA A 111 31.08 -12.41 -3.65
CA ALA A 111 29.88 -11.72 -3.18
C ALA A 111 30.08 -10.19 -3.15
N ALA A 112 31.25 -9.71 -2.71
CA ALA A 112 31.59 -8.29 -2.74
C ALA A 112 31.61 -7.72 -4.16
N VAL A 113 32.32 -8.36 -5.09
CA VAL A 113 32.49 -7.90 -6.47
C VAL A 113 31.12 -7.75 -7.13
N LYS A 114 30.27 -8.78 -7.08
CA LYS A 114 28.90 -8.74 -7.62
C LYS A 114 28.01 -7.72 -6.91
N GLY A 115 28.04 -7.69 -5.58
CA GLY A 115 27.21 -6.80 -4.77
C GLY A 115 27.49 -5.31 -5.01
N TYR A 116 28.77 -4.93 -5.06
CA TYR A 116 29.16 -3.55 -5.35
C TYR A 116 28.98 -3.17 -6.82
N MET A 117 29.13 -4.11 -7.75
CA MET A 117 28.81 -3.87 -9.17
C MET A 117 27.32 -3.52 -9.35
N GLU A 118 26.41 -4.28 -8.75
CA GLU A 118 24.97 -3.96 -8.74
C GLU A 118 24.63 -2.63 -8.05
N PHE A 119 25.41 -2.25 -7.04
CA PHE A 119 25.28 -0.93 -6.39
C PHE A 119 25.65 0.21 -7.35
N PHE A 120 26.80 0.12 -8.03
CA PHE A 120 27.25 1.15 -8.98
C PHE A 120 26.38 1.22 -10.24
N ASP A 121 26.00 0.08 -10.81
CA ASP A 121 25.09 0.02 -11.96
C ASP A 121 23.70 0.56 -11.60
N GLY A 122 23.17 0.16 -10.43
CA GLY A 122 21.89 0.60 -9.93
C GLY A 122 21.82 2.10 -9.66
N ILE A 123 22.85 2.69 -9.03
CA ILE A 123 22.86 4.12 -8.69
C ILE A 123 23.05 5.00 -9.93
N LEU A 124 23.94 4.64 -10.87
CA LEU A 124 24.10 5.39 -12.12
C LEU A 124 22.82 5.31 -12.98
N SER A 125 22.26 4.11 -13.16
CA SER A 125 21.03 3.95 -13.95
C SER A 125 19.84 4.71 -13.33
N ALA A 126 19.70 4.72 -12.00
CA ALA A 126 18.64 5.46 -11.33
C ALA A 126 18.80 6.99 -11.44
N LEU A 127 20.02 7.51 -11.33
CA LEU A 127 20.29 8.95 -11.49
C LEU A 127 20.07 9.41 -12.94
N LEU A 128 20.39 8.57 -13.91
CA LEU A 128 20.29 8.89 -15.33
C LEU A 128 18.89 8.63 -15.91
N ALA A 129 18.02 7.89 -15.22
CA ALA A 129 16.67 7.59 -15.70
C ALA A 129 15.82 8.82 -16.00
N ILE A 130 15.87 9.85 -15.14
CA ILE A 130 15.11 11.10 -15.35
C ILE A 130 15.63 11.91 -16.55
N PRO A 131 16.93 12.28 -16.65
CA PRO A 131 17.42 13.06 -17.77
C PRO A 131 17.33 12.32 -19.11
N TYR A 132 17.53 11.00 -19.15
CA TYR A 132 17.34 10.22 -20.38
C TYR A 132 15.85 10.02 -20.75
N GLY A 133 14.95 9.89 -19.78
CA GLY A 133 13.51 9.89 -20.04
C GLY A 133 13.04 11.20 -20.69
N LEU A 134 13.46 12.34 -20.13
CA LEU A 134 13.18 13.66 -20.72
C LEU A 134 13.83 13.86 -22.09
N LEU A 135 14.96 13.19 -22.36
CA LEU A 135 15.59 13.18 -23.69
C LEU A 135 14.76 12.38 -24.70
N ALA A 136 14.18 11.25 -24.29
CA ALA A 136 13.29 10.43 -25.12
C ALA A 136 12.02 11.19 -25.52
N ASP A 137 11.44 11.96 -24.60
CA ASP A 137 10.25 12.78 -24.86
C ASP A 137 10.54 13.97 -25.80
N ARG A 138 11.75 14.54 -25.75
CA ARG A 138 12.13 15.74 -26.53
C ARG A 138 12.77 15.46 -27.88
N ARG A 139 13.63 14.43 -27.96
CA ARG A 139 14.49 14.15 -29.11
C ARG A 139 14.07 12.90 -29.89
N GLY A 140 12.94 12.30 -29.51
CA GLY A 140 12.49 11.02 -30.01
C GLY A 140 13.02 9.85 -29.19
N ARG A 141 12.19 8.82 -29.06
CA ARG A 141 12.52 7.61 -28.32
C ARG A 141 13.58 6.81 -29.07
N LYS A 142 13.59 6.83 -30.41
CA LYS A 142 14.63 6.18 -31.22
C LYS A 142 16.01 6.79 -30.94
N SER A 143 16.13 8.11 -30.99
CA SER A 143 17.42 8.79 -30.75
C SER A 143 18.02 8.40 -29.40
N THR A 144 17.17 8.26 -28.37
CA THR A 144 17.59 7.94 -27.01
C THR A 144 18.00 6.48 -26.83
N ILE A 145 17.27 5.52 -27.40
CA ILE A 145 17.70 4.10 -27.37
C ILE A 145 18.97 3.87 -28.22
N CYS A 146 19.16 4.58 -29.33
CA CYS A 146 20.41 4.50 -30.09
C CYS A 146 21.63 4.99 -29.27
N LEU A 147 21.44 5.89 -28.30
CA LEU A 147 22.51 6.37 -27.43
C LEU A 147 22.98 5.35 -26.40
N SER A 148 22.25 4.25 -26.17
CA SER A 148 22.67 3.16 -25.27
C SER A 148 23.49 2.07 -25.94
N ILE A 149 23.51 1.99 -27.28
CA ILE A 149 24.39 1.08 -28.03
C ILE A 149 25.87 1.24 -27.62
N PRO A 150 26.48 2.46 -27.63
CA PRO A 150 27.88 2.61 -27.19
C PRO A 150 28.07 2.33 -25.70
N GLY A 151 27.08 2.61 -24.84
CA GLY A 151 27.15 2.31 -23.42
C GLY A 151 27.21 0.81 -23.13
N PHE A 152 26.32 0.02 -23.75
CA PHE A 152 26.34 -1.44 -23.67
C PHE A 152 27.64 -2.03 -24.25
N ALA A 153 28.05 -1.59 -25.44
CA ALA A 153 29.28 -2.08 -26.07
C ALA A 153 30.52 -1.79 -25.21
N LEU A 154 30.64 -0.56 -24.68
CA LEU A 154 31.74 -0.17 -23.79
C LEU A 154 31.71 -0.95 -22.47
N ASN A 155 30.54 -1.15 -21.87
CA ASN A 155 30.40 -1.94 -20.65
C ASN A 155 30.90 -3.39 -20.86
N CYS A 156 30.41 -4.07 -21.91
CA CYS A 156 30.84 -5.42 -22.25
C CYS A 156 32.36 -5.49 -22.52
N ILE A 157 32.92 -4.54 -23.28
CA ILE A 157 34.36 -4.48 -23.58
C ILE A 157 35.18 -4.28 -22.29
N MET A 158 34.78 -3.36 -21.41
CA MET A 158 35.50 -3.09 -20.16
C MET A 158 35.48 -4.31 -19.22
N GLN A 159 34.33 -4.99 -19.10
CA GLN A 159 34.26 -6.24 -18.33
C GLN A 159 35.12 -7.35 -18.98
N LEU A 160 35.06 -7.50 -20.31
CA LEU A 160 35.84 -8.50 -21.03
C LEU A 160 37.35 -8.30 -20.83
N VAL A 161 37.84 -7.07 -20.91
CA VAL A 161 39.27 -6.74 -20.70
C VAL A 161 39.72 -7.11 -19.29
N VAL A 162 38.91 -6.82 -18.25
CA VAL A 162 39.25 -7.20 -16.87
C VAL A 162 39.28 -8.72 -16.69
N MET A 163 38.31 -9.45 -17.25
CA MET A 163 38.28 -10.91 -17.15
C MET A 163 39.36 -11.62 -17.98
N TRP A 164 39.74 -11.05 -19.13
CA TRP A 164 40.73 -11.64 -20.05
C TRP A 164 42.18 -11.41 -19.60
N PHE A 165 42.44 -10.31 -18.87
CA PHE A 165 43.77 -9.97 -18.35
C PHE A 165 43.81 -9.94 -16.81
N PRO A 166 43.48 -11.04 -16.11
CA PRO A 166 43.40 -11.08 -14.64
C PRO A 166 44.78 -10.91 -13.97
N ASN A 167 45.88 -11.16 -14.70
CA ASN A 167 47.24 -10.92 -14.21
C ASN A 167 47.63 -9.42 -14.23
N VAL A 168 46.87 -8.56 -14.91
CA VAL A 168 47.17 -7.12 -15.08
C VAL A 168 46.19 -6.26 -14.29
N PHE A 169 44.90 -6.60 -14.31
CA PHE A 169 43.86 -5.85 -13.63
C PHE A 169 43.27 -6.68 -12.48
N PRO A 170 43.26 -6.18 -11.23
CA PRO A 170 42.58 -6.87 -10.13
C PRO A 170 41.07 -6.88 -10.39
N LEU A 171 40.38 -7.97 -10.00
CA LEU A 171 38.97 -8.21 -10.35
C LEU A 171 38.03 -7.05 -9.96
N ARG A 172 38.32 -6.34 -8.85
CA ARG A 172 37.55 -5.17 -8.39
C ARG A 172 37.56 -3.99 -9.38
N THR A 173 38.48 -3.95 -10.34
CA THR A 173 38.52 -2.95 -11.43
C THR A 173 37.26 -3.02 -12.30
N VAL A 174 36.53 -4.14 -12.30
CA VAL A 174 35.30 -4.33 -13.08
C VAL A 174 34.21 -3.29 -12.73
N TRP A 175 34.23 -2.72 -11.51
CA TRP A 175 33.33 -1.62 -11.12
C TRP A 175 33.50 -0.34 -11.96
N ALA A 176 34.64 -0.17 -12.65
CA ALA A 176 34.81 0.92 -13.61
C ALA A 176 33.90 0.77 -14.84
N SER A 177 33.48 -0.46 -15.20
CA SER A 177 32.57 -0.71 -16.32
C SER A 177 31.20 -0.05 -16.13
N SER A 178 30.77 0.16 -14.87
CA SER A 178 29.55 0.89 -14.53
C SER A 178 29.53 2.32 -15.09
N LEU A 179 30.71 2.95 -15.26
CA LEU A 179 30.81 4.30 -15.85
C LEU A 179 30.37 4.34 -17.32
N ALA A 180 30.38 3.21 -18.02
CA ALA A 180 29.85 3.13 -19.39
C ALA A 180 28.35 3.49 -19.46
N TRP A 181 27.59 3.29 -18.37
CA TRP A 181 26.17 3.65 -18.29
C TRP A 181 25.91 5.15 -18.30
N LEU A 182 26.93 6.00 -18.15
CA LEU A 182 26.85 7.44 -18.45
C LEU A 182 26.37 7.68 -19.90
N PHE A 183 26.70 6.76 -20.81
CA PHE A 183 26.17 6.71 -22.17
C PHE A 183 24.92 5.81 -22.22
N GLY A 184 23.77 6.41 -22.49
CA GLY A 184 22.49 5.71 -22.64
C GLY A 184 21.70 5.42 -21.37
N GLY A 185 22.22 5.73 -20.18
CA GLY A 185 21.49 5.58 -18.91
C GLY A 185 21.35 4.14 -18.40
N GLY A 186 22.04 3.19 -19.02
CA GLY A 186 22.10 1.78 -18.60
C GLY A 186 20.86 0.94 -18.92
N PRO A 187 20.84 -0.33 -18.47
CA PRO A 187 19.78 -1.28 -18.79
C PRO A 187 18.39 -0.82 -18.34
N VAL A 188 18.30 -0.11 -17.20
CA VAL A 188 17.02 0.41 -16.68
C VAL A 188 16.36 1.38 -17.65
N VAL A 189 17.14 2.29 -18.24
CA VAL A 189 16.66 3.26 -19.23
C VAL A 189 16.31 2.59 -20.55
N ALA A 190 17.17 1.68 -21.02
CA ALA A 190 16.89 0.91 -22.23
C ALA A 190 15.57 0.13 -22.09
N PHE A 191 15.39 -0.65 -21.03
CA PHE A 191 14.14 -1.38 -20.79
C PHE A 191 12.94 -0.44 -20.65
N ALA A 192 13.04 0.68 -19.92
CA ALA A 192 11.92 1.62 -19.80
C ALA A 192 11.48 2.19 -21.18
N ILE A 193 12.44 2.59 -22.02
CA ILE A 193 12.13 3.08 -23.38
C ILE A 193 11.52 1.97 -24.23
N ILE A 194 12.05 0.75 -24.18
CA ILE A 194 11.54 -0.40 -24.94
C ILE A 194 10.10 -0.76 -24.51
N TRP A 195 9.82 -0.82 -23.21
CA TRP A 195 8.47 -1.09 -22.69
C TRP A 195 7.47 0.00 -23.10
N THR A 196 7.86 1.28 -23.09
CA THR A 196 6.98 2.37 -23.58
C THR A 196 6.79 2.33 -25.11
N MET A 197 7.81 1.94 -25.89
CA MET A 197 7.64 1.72 -27.34
C MET A 197 6.68 0.57 -27.63
N MET A 198 6.69 -0.47 -26.80
CA MET A 198 5.81 -1.64 -26.94
C MET A 198 4.36 -1.32 -26.57
N SER A 199 4.12 -0.58 -25.48
CA SER A 199 2.75 -0.15 -25.09
C SER A 199 2.05 0.70 -26.14
N ASP A 200 2.80 1.46 -26.94
CA ASP A 200 2.25 2.33 -27.99
C ASP A 200 1.81 1.55 -29.26
N VAL A 201 2.19 0.28 -29.37
CA VAL A 201 2.14 -0.48 -30.64
C VAL A 201 1.32 -1.76 -30.50
N SER A 202 1.37 -2.43 -29.35
CA SER A 202 0.64 -3.65 -29.07
C SER A 202 -0.35 -3.49 -27.93
N THR A 203 -1.62 -3.81 -28.20
CA THR A 203 -2.67 -3.96 -27.17
C THR A 203 -2.71 -5.38 -26.56
N GLU A 204 -1.85 -6.30 -27.03
CA GLU A 204 -1.79 -7.71 -26.61
C GLU A 204 -0.55 -8.01 -25.74
N GLU A 205 -0.40 -7.32 -24.60
CA GLU A 205 0.77 -7.45 -23.69
C GLU A 205 1.05 -8.91 -23.27
N GLU A 206 0.01 -9.74 -23.13
CA GLU A 206 0.10 -11.11 -22.61
C GLU A 206 0.95 -12.06 -23.48
N ARG A 207 0.88 -11.93 -24.81
CA ARG A 207 1.60 -12.84 -25.73
C ARG A 207 3.11 -12.64 -25.68
N PHE A 208 3.55 -11.39 -25.55
CA PHE A 208 4.98 -11.04 -25.52
C PHE A 208 5.64 -11.48 -24.22
N GLY A 209 4.96 -11.31 -23.07
CA GLY A 209 5.46 -11.76 -21.78
C GLY A 209 5.71 -13.28 -21.71
N VAL A 210 4.84 -14.09 -22.33
CA VAL A 210 5.03 -15.55 -22.39
C VAL A 210 6.24 -15.94 -23.26
N ALA A 211 6.42 -15.26 -24.39
CA ALA A 211 7.56 -15.53 -25.29
C ALA A 211 8.90 -15.14 -24.65
N SER A 212 8.96 -14.00 -23.97
CA SER A 212 10.08 -13.54 -23.14
C SER A 212 10.45 -14.59 -22.07
N MET A 213 9.48 -15.02 -21.24
CA MET A 213 9.73 -16.07 -20.24
C MET A 213 10.15 -17.43 -20.82
N GLY A 214 9.69 -17.77 -22.04
CA GLY A 214 10.14 -18.96 -22.75
C GLY A 214 11.60 -18.85 -23.23
N ALA A 215 12.00 -17.65 -23.66
CA ALA A 215 13.37 -17.34 -24.05
C ALA A 215 14.33 -17.31 -22.85
N ASP A 216 13.89 -16.82 -21.68
CA ASP A 216 14.62 -16.93 -20.40
C ASP A 216 14.93 -18.38 -20.03
N PHE A 217 13.95 -19.27 -20.14
CA PHE A 217 14.14 -20.70 -19.87
C PHE A 217 15.18 -21.31 -20.82
N ALA A 218 14.99 -21.11 -22.13
CA ALA A 218 15.85 -21.67 -23.16
C ALA A 218 17.29 -21.13 -23.06
N SER A 219 17.47 -19.83 -22.85
CA SER A 219 18.77 -19.18 -22.74
C SER A 219 19.54 -19.62 -21.50
N SER A 220 18.86 -19.72 -20.35
CA SER A 220 19.47 -20.17 -19.09
C SER A 220 19.85 -21.66 -19.12
N ALA A 221 19.02 -22.49 -19.74
CA ALA A 221 19.31 -23.92 -19.94
C ALA A 221 20.48 -24.13 -20.91
N ALA A 222 20.50 -23.43 -22.05
CA ALA A 222 21.60 -23.45 -23.00
C ALA A 222 22.91 -22.96 -22.37
N SER A 223 22.86 -21.83 -21.64
CA SER A 223 23.98 -21.29 -20.85
C SER A 223 24.58 -22.35 -19.93
N SER A 224 23.73 -23.05 -19.16
CA SER A 224 24.19 -24.09 -18.25
C SER A 224 24.87 -25.26 -18.96
N TRP A 225 24.36 -25.69 -20.10
CA TRP A 225 24.97 -26.78 -20.86
C TRP A 225 26.31 -26.35 -21.45
N MET A 226 26.36 -25.20 -22.11
CA MET A 226 27.59 -24.65 -22.68
C MET A 226 28.66 -24.37 -21.61
N MET A 227 28.28 -23.88 -20.42
CA MET A 227 29.19 -23.63 -19.31
C MET A 227 29.82 -24.90 -18.73
N SER A 228 29.24 -26.08 -18.99
CA SER A 228 29.88 -27.37 -18.64
C SER A 228 31.00 -27.78 -19.61
N LEU A 229 31.09 -27.15 -20.79
CA LEU A 229 32.17 -27.31 -21.75
C LEU A 229 33.23 -26.22 -21.55
N ASP A 230 32.81 -24.96 -21.60
CA ASP A 230 33.65 -23.77 -21.40
C ASP A 230 32.76 -22.58 -21.01
N PRO A 231 32.98 -21.89 -19.87
CA PRO A 231 32.23 -20.69 -19.50
C PRO A 231 32.42 -19.50 -20.47
N TRP A 232 33.51 -19.42 -21.23
CA TRP A 232 33.72 -18.31 -22.18
C TRP A 232 32.77 -18.37 -23.38
N LEU A 233 32.41 -19.57 -23.84
CA LEU A 233 31.52 -19.77 -24.99
C LEU A 233 30.12 -19.14 -24.80
N PRO A 234 29.34 -19.43 -23.74
CA PRO A 234 28.04 -18.78 -23.51
C PRO A 234 28.15 -17.30 -23.13
N LEU A 235 29.27 -16.87 -22.52
CA LEU A 235 29.53 -15.46 -22.24
C LEU A 235 29.65 -14.64 -23.55
N LEU A 236 30.56 -15.04 -24.43
CA LEU A 236 30.84 -14.33 -25.68
C LEU A 236 29.64 -14.38 -26.63
N LEU A 237 28.96 -15.52 -26.73
CA LEU A 237 27.74 -15.65 -27.53
C LEU A 237 26.60 -14.77 -26.95
N GLY A 238 26.48 -14.68 -25.63
CA GLY A 238 25.45 -13.89 -24.95
C GLY A 238 25.62 -12.40 -25.15
N TRP A 239 26.83 -11.89 -24.92
CA TRP A 239 27.15 -10.48 -25.17
C TRP A 239 27.14 -10.12 -26.65
N GLY A 240 27.58 -11.02 -27.54
CA GLY A 240 27.44 -10.87 -28.98
C GLY A 240 25.97 -10.72 -29.39
N LEU A 241 25.09 -11.61 -28.91
CA LEU A 241 23.66 -11.55 -29.19
C LEU A 241 23.00 -10.28 -28.62
N ALA A 242 23.37 -9.87 -27.40
CA ALA A 242 22.85 -8.64 -26.79
C ALA A 242 23.25 -7.38 -27.59
N VAL A 243 24.51 -7.31 -28.04
CA VAL A 243 25.00 -6.21 -28.88
C VAL A 243 24.31 -6.21 -30.25
N ILE A 244 24.16 -7.37 -30.91
CA ILE A 244 23.39 -7.51 -32.16
C ILE A 244 21.94 -7.09 -31.97
N GLY A 245 21.31 -7.48 -30.85
CA GLY A 245 19.97 -7.05 -30.46
C GLY A 245 19.86 -5.53 -30.38
N MET A 246 20.80 -4.89 -29.69
CA MET A 246 20.87 -3.42 -29.60
C MET A 246 21.07 -2.74 -30.96
N PHE A 247 21.76 -3.37 -31.93
CA PHE A 247 21.86 -2.83 -33.29
C PHE A 247 20.51 -2.78 -34.05
N PHE A 248 19.54 -3.65 -33.73
CA PHE A 248 18.19 -3.55 -34.30
C PHE A 248 17.47 -2.24 -33.91
N ALA A 249 17.90 -1.54 -32.85
CA ALA A 249 17.37 -0.22 -32.50
C ALA A 249 17.59 0.82 -33.62
N LEU A 250 18.64 0.68 -34.44
CA LEU A 250 18.88 1.56 -35.60
C LEU A 250 17.78 1.43 -36.67
N SER A 251 17.18 0.24 -36.80
CA SER A 251 16.13 -0.09 -37.76
C SER A 251 14.74 0.37 -37.33
N LEU A 252 14.56 0.80 -36.08
CA LEU A 252 13.28 1.33 -35.61
C LEU A 252 12.92 2.64 -36.33
N PRO A 253 11.69 2.81 -36.86
CA PRO A 253 11.19 4.13 -37.20
C PRO A 253 10.89 4.95 -35.92
N GLU A 254 10.93 6.28 -36.02
CA GLU A 254 10.58 7.16 -34.90
C GLU A 254 9.08 7.02 -34.58
N THR A 255 8.74 6.83 -33.30
CA THR A 255 7.35 6.58 -32.85
C THR A 255 6.58 7.85 -32.49
N MET A 256 7.25 9.00 -32.42
CA MET A 256 6.59 10.26 -32.12
C MET A 256 5.70 10.69 -33.30
N PRO A 257 4.40 10.97 -33.09
CA PRO A 257 3.55 11.47 -34.17
C PRO A 257 4.04 12.85 -34.60
N THR A 258 4.62 12.93 -35.79
CA THR A 258 4.83 14.21 -36.50
C THR A 258 3.47 14.86 -36.68
N ASN A 259 3.22 15.95 -35.95
CA ASN A 259 1.95 16.68 -35.96
C ASN A 259 1.58 17.07 -37.40
N PRO A 260 0.53 16.48 -38.01
CA PRO A 260 0.14 16.82 -39.36
C PRO A 260 -0.54 18.18 -39.36
N SER A 261 0.25 19.22 -39.64
CA SER A 261 -0.14 20.59 -40.02
C SER A 261 -1.62 20.94 -39.74
N GLN A 262 -1.93 21.32 -38.49
CA GLN A 262 -3.25 21.85 -38.18
C GLN A 262 -3.48 23.17 -38.94
N PRO A 263 -4.67 23.37 -39.56
CA PRO A 263 -5.04 24.66 -40.12
C PRO A 263 -5.22 25.69 -39.01
N THR A 264 -4.76 26.92 -39.29
CA THR A 264 -4.61 28.00 -38.31
C THR A 264 -5.92 28.44 -37.66
N TRP A 265 -6.18 27.98 -36.43
CA TRP A 265 -7.15 28.59 -35.54
C TRP A 265 -6.48 28.98 -34.23
N LYS A 266 -6.51 30.29 -33.92
CA LYS A 266 -5.83 30.90 -32.78
C LYS A 266 -6.33 30.31 -31.47
N GLN A 267 -5.43 29.80 -30.65
CA GLN A 267 -5.70 29.59 -29.23
C GLN A 267 -4.57 30.19 -28.40
N THR A 268 -4.89 31.27 -27.67
CA THR A 268 -3.95 31.99 -26.83
C THR A 268 -3.71 31.21 -25.53
N SER A 269 -2.60 30.49 -25.44
CA SER A 269 -2.02 30.05 -24.18
C SER A 269 -0.53 30.39 -24.19
N MET A 270 -0.07 31.06 -23.13
CA MET A 270 1.26 31.67 -23.08
C MET A 270 2.37 30.60 -23.11
N GLU A 271 3.23 30.66 -24.13
CA GLU A 271 4.50 29.95 -24.10
C GLU A 271 5.42 30.53 -23.01
N MET A 272 5.97 29.65 -22.17
CA MET A 272 7.04 29.99 -21.24
C MET A 272 8.36 29.39 -21.75
N SER A 273 9.10 30.13 -22.58
CA SER A 273 10.57 30.22 -22.51
C SER A 273 11.17 31.02 -23.69
N GLN A 274 11.57 32.26 -23.42
CA GLN A 274 12.70 32.88 -24.12
C GLN A 274 13.68 33.42 -23.08
N VAL A 275 14.90 32.88 -23.09
CA VAL A 275 16.05 33.42 -22.37
C VAL A 275 16.93 34.10 -23.43
N PRO A 276 16.97 35.44 -23.51
CA PRO A 276 17.88 36.13 -24.41
C PRO A 276 19.28 36.16 -23.78
N SER A 277 20.25 35.56 -24.45
CA SER A 277 21.67 35.82 -24.22
C SER A 277 22.03 37.19 -24.80
N GLY A 278 22.53 38.11 -23.98
CA GLY A 278 22.96 39.45 -24.43
C GLY A 278 23.78 40.19 -23.38
N SER A 279 24.91 40.74 -23.80
CA SER A 279 25.88 41.49 -22.99
C SER A 279 25.79 43.01 -23.22
N ALA A 280 26.44 43.77 -22.33
CA ALA A 280 26.85 45.18 -22.44
C ALA A 280 25.90 46.28 -21.89
N GLU A 281 26.54 47.39 -21.50
CA GLU A 281 26.03 48.63 -20.87
C GLU A 281 24.99 49.35 -21.75
N TYR A 282 24.06 50.18 -21.24
CA TYR A 282 24.37 51.53 -20.73
C TYR A 282 23.13 52.23 -20.11
N LYS A 283 23.33 52.79 -18.91
CA LYS A 283 22.81 54.03 -18.28
C LYS A 283 21.39 54.63 -18.53
N ASP A 284 20.92 55.18 -17.40
CA ASP A 284 20.14 56.40 -17.18
C ASP A 284 18.59 56.38 -17.09
N ILE A 285 18.12 57.33 -16.27
CA ILE A 285 16.86 57.53 -15.50
C ILE A 285 16.29 58.92 -15.97
N PRO A 286 15.09 59.49 -15.60
CA PRO A 286 13.93 59.06 -14.77
C PRO A 286 12.53 59.23 -15.42
N SER A 287 11.49 58.82 -14.68
CA SER A 287 10.42 59.69 -14.10
C SER A 287 9.04 58.99 -14.09
N LYS A 288 8.42 58.88 -12.89
CA LYS A 288 7.15 59.52 -12.46
C LYS A 288 5.91 59.01 -13.22
N GLU A 289 4.76 58.71 -12.61
CA GLU A 289 4.22 58.94 -11.25
C GLU A 289 3.87 57.58 -10.57
N GLN A 290 3.86 57.36 -9.24
CA GLN A 290 3.10 58.04 -8.16
C GLN A 290 1.59 57.77 -8.32
N GLU A 291 0.82 57.24 -7.37
CA GLU A 291 0.96 56.84 -5.95
C GLU A 291 0.10 55.53 -5.80
N ARG A 292 0.45 54.48 -5.05
CA ARG A 292 0.60 54.37 -3.58
C ARG A 292 -0.70 54.80 -2.86
N GLU A 293 -1.29 53.98 -2.00
CA GLU A 293 -1.17 53.99 -0.52
C GLU A 293 -2.38 53.14 0.00
N VAL A 294 -2.45 52.53 1.19
CA VAL A 294 -1.59 52.32 2.38
C VAL A 294 -2.26 51.18 3.18
N PHE A 295 -1.55 50.21 3.76
CA PHE A 295 -1.13 50.16 5.18
C PHE A 295 -2.34 50.08 6.15
N SER A 296 -2.34 49.33 7.26
CA SER A 296 -1.46 49.39 8.44
C SER A 296 -2.04 48.43 9.51
N ASP A 297 -1.49 48.09 10.67
CA ASP A 297 -0.14 47.97 11.28
C ASP A 297 -0.41 47.26 12.66
N GLU A 298 0.36 47.28 13.76
CA GLU A 298 1.70 47.79 14.12
C GLU A 298 2.29 46.90 15.24
N GLU A 299 3.60 47.00 15.49
CA GLU A 299 4.08 47.10 16.88
C GLU A 299 5.40 47.91 16.93
N THR A 300 5.21 49.23 16.97
CA THR A 300 5.94 50.30 17.67
C THR A 300 7.49 50.30 17.76
N ILE A 301 8.08 51.02 16.81
CA ILE A 301 9.00 52.18 16.96
C ILE A 301 10.07 52.20 18.09
N GLN A 302 11.36 52.28 17.69
CA GLN A 302 12.30 53.40 17.99
C GLN A 302 13.59 53.20 17.15
N SER A 303 13.78 53.91 16.02
CA SER A 303 14.35 55.26 15.86
C SER A 303 15.88 55.30 15.74
N GLY A 304 16.40 55.65 14.55
CA GLY A 304 17.84 55.94 14.35
C GLY A 304 18.40 55.56 12.98
N GLU A 305 18.46 56.53 12.07
CA GLU A 305 19.38 56.69 10.92
C GLU A 305 19.78 55.46 10.08
N ALA A 306 19.28 55.43 8.83
CA ALA A 306 19.75 54.50 7.81
C ALA A 306 21.13 54.91 7.25
N ALA A 307 22.21 54.38 7.84
CA ALA A 307 23.52 54.36 7.20
C ALA A 307 23.62 53.21 6.19
N PHE A 308 24.03 53.55 4.97
CA PHE A 308 24.24 52.63 3.85
C PHE A 308 25.25 51.51 4.17
N THR A 309 24.78 50.27 4.32
CA THR A 309 25.62 49.08 4.08
C THR A 309 24.89 48.05 3.22
N THR A 310 25.42 47.83 2.02
CA THR A 310 25.06 46.70 1.17
C THR A 310 25.43 45.39 1.85
N ASN A 311 24.45 44.68 2.40
CA ASN A 311 24.60 43.29 2.81
C ASN A 311 23.52 42.44 2.15
N THR A 312 23.87 41.89 0.98
CA THR A 312 23.16 40.78 0.36
C THR A 312 23.28 39.55 1.26
N THR A 313 22.36 39.43 2.23
CA THR A 313 22.22 38.24 3.06
C THR A 313 21.85 37.06 2.16
N LYS A 314 22.86 36.31 1.75
CA LYS A 314 22.70 35.06 1.00
C LYS A 314 21.75 34.17 1.80
N ARG A 315 20.49 34.04 1.35
CA ARG A 315 19.54 33.07 1.93
C ARG A 315 20.25 31.73 1.97
N PRO A 316 20.32 31.05 3.13
CA PRO A 316 21.17 29.87 3.26
C PRO A 316 20.77 28.83 2.21
N PHE A 317 21.76 28.21 1.56
CA PHE A 317 21.54 27.25 0.47
C PHE A 317 20.49 26.19 0.85
N PHE A 318 20.55 25.69 2.07
CA PHE A 318 19.56 24.78 2.66
C PHE A 318 18.12 25.31 2.67
N ALA A 319 17.87 26.60 2.88
CA ALA A 319 16.52 27.17 2.82
C ALA A 319 16.01 27.25 1.37
N MET A 320 16.88 27.57 0.40
CA MET A 320 16.52 27.57 -1.02
C MET A 320 16.24 26.14 -1.52
N VAL A 321 17.08 25.17 -1.14
CA VAL A 321 16.87 23.74 -1.44
C VAL A 321 15.59 23.23 -0.77
N LYS A 322 15.36 23.54 0.52
CA LYS A 322 14.14 23.16 1.26
C LYS A 322 12.88 23.74 0.62
N HIS A 323 12.92 24.98 0.12
CA HIS A 323 11.80 25.58 -0.60
C HIS A 323 11.53 24.87 -1.92
N ARG A 324 12.56 24.65 -2.77
CA ARG A 324 12.42 23.93 -4.04
C ARG A 324 11.92 22.50 -3.85
N PHE A 325 12.47 21.78 -2.86
CA PHE A 325 12.03 20.43 -2.51
C PHE A 325 10.58 20.38 -2.02
N ARG A 326 10.16 21.36 -1.20
CA ARG A 326 8.77 21.44 -0.71
C ARG A 326 7.77 21.77 -1.82
N ALA A 327 8.15 22.63 -2.77
CA ALA A 327 7.37 22.91 -3.98
C ALA A 327 7.25 21.67 -4.88
N TYR A 328 8.36 20.94 -5.10
CA TYR A 328 8.36 19.70 -5.88
C TYR A 328 7.54 18.57 -5.23
N MET A 329 7.56 18.48 -3.89
CA MET A 329 6.82 17.46 -3.14
C MET A 329 5.34 17.79 -2.89
N ALA A 330 4.90 19.04 -3.06
CA ALA A 330 3.51 19.44 -2.81
C ALA A 330 2.47 18.65 -3.64
N PRO A 331 2.66 18.39 -4.95
CA PRO A 331 1.75 17.56 -5.77
C PRO A 331 1.69 16.07 -5.40
N TYR A 332 2.59 15.61 -4.52
CA TYR A 332 2.65 14.23 -4.01
C TYR A 332 2.12 14.10 -2.58
N SER A 333 1.59 15.19 -2.00
CA SER A 333 1.08 15.23 -0.62
C SER A 333 -0.05 14.23 -0.35
N PHE A 334 -0.83 13.83 -1.37
CA PHE A 334 -1.88 12.81 -1.26
C PHE A 334 -1.33 11.44 -0.78
N ILE A 335 -0.10 11.09 -1.16
CA ILE A 335 0.56 9.82 -0.82
C ILE A 335 0.91 9.78 0.68
N LEU A 336 1.44 10.88 1.22
CA LEU A 336 1.76 11.02 2.64
C LEU A 336 0.50 11.17 3.49
N ARG A 337 -0.59 11.71 2.93
CA ARG A 337 -1.90 11.83 3.59
C ARG A 337 -2.60 10.47 3.71
N ASN A 338 -2.55 9.63 2.67
CA ASN A 338 -3.20 8.33 2.67
C ASN A 338 -2.26 7.20 3.11
N LYS A 339 -2.42 6.78 4.39
CA LYS A 339 -1.66 5.69 5.01
C LYS A 339 -1.83 4.32 4.31
N GLN A 340 -2.89 4.11 3.53
CA GLN A 340 -3.07 2.88 2.73
C GLN A 340 -2.15 2.89 1.50
N ILE A 341 -2.06 4.02 0.79
CA ILE A 341 -1.12 4.19 -0.33
C ILE A 341 0.32 4.05 0.20
N MET A 342 0.65 4.73 1.31
CA MET A 342 1.97 4.62 1.92
C MET A 342 2.33 3.16 2.30
N LEU A 343 1.37 2.38 2.81
CA LEU A 343 1.57 0.95 3.06
C LEU A 343 1.78 0.18 1.74
N LEU A 344 0.93 0.35 0.73
CA LEU A 344 1.11 -0.35 -0.55
C LEU A 344 2.41 0.07 -1.27
N LEU A 345 2.93 1.28 -1.03
CA LEU A 345 4.26 1.67 -1.50
C LEU A 345 5.37 0.89 -0.80
N THR A 346 5.33 0.71 0.53
CA THR A 346 6.35 -0.13 1.22
C THR A 346 6.32 -1.59 0.75
N ALA A 347 5.20 -2.07 0.19
CA ALA A 347 5.10 -3.38 -0.45
C ALA A 347 6.08 -3.53 -1.64
N PHE A 348 6.14 -2.53 -2.52
CA PHE A 348 7.07 -2.53 -3.67
C PHE A 348 8.53 -2.48 -3.22
N LEU A 349 8.81 -1.68 -2.18
CA LEU A 349 10.15 -1.60 -1.58
C LEU A 349 10.59 -2.98 -1.04
N VAL A 350 9.75 -3.63 -0.23
CA VAL A 350 10.04 -4.96 0.35
C VAL A 350 10.18 -6.02 -0.74
N TYR A 351 9.33 -5.99 -1.78
CA TYR A 351 9.43 -6.91 -2.90
C TYR A 351 10.76 -6.77 -3.67
N ARG A 352 11.18 -5.53 -3.98
CA ARG A 352 12.47 -5.29 -4.66
C ARG A 352 13.66 -5.64 -3.78
N LEU A 353 13.61 -5.29 -2.49
CA LEU A 353 14.61 -5.69 -1.51
C LEU A 353 14.80 -7.22 -1.51
N SER A 354 13.70 -7.97 -1.50
CA SER A 354 13.75 -9.43 -1.57
C SER A 354 14.25 -9.96 -2.91
N ARG A 355 13.92 -9.33 -4.04
CA ARG A 355 14.43 -9.76 -5.35
C ARG A 355 15.96 -9.62 -5.45
N GLY A 356 16.58 -8.72 -4.69
CA GLY A 356 18.03 -8.62 -4.57
C GLY A 356 18.74 -9.90 -4.12
N SER A 357 18.12 -10.75 -3.28
CA SER A 357 18.75 -12.04 -2.91
C SER A 357 18.74 -13.08 -4.03
N SER A 358 17.94 -12.90 -5.09
CA SER A 358 17.91 -13.86 -6.21
C SER A 358 19.23 -13.88 -7.00
N TRP A 359 20.01 -12.79 -6.98
CA TRP A 359 21.28 -12.64 -7.71
C TRP A 359 22.42 -13.50 -7.12
N PHE A 360 22.34 -13.77 -5.81
CA PHE A 360 23.25 -14.65 -5.09
C PHE A 360 22.77 -16.11 -5.06
N LEU A 361 21.60 -16.44 -5.60
CA LEU A 361 20.98 -17.76 -5.44
C LEU A 361 21.79 -18.89 -6.10
N VAL A 362 22.39 -18.64 -7.28
CA VAL A 362 23.30 -19.60 -7.94
C VAL A 362 24.54 -19.86 -7.09
N GLN A 363 25.14 -18.80 -6.53
CA GLN A 363 26.30 -18.89 -5.64
C GLN A 363 25.94 -19.59 -4.32
N TYR A 364 24.76 -19.30 -3.75
CA TYR A 364 24.22 -19.97 -2.56
C TYR A 364 24.05 -21.47 -2.80
N ILE A 365 23.44 -21.88 -3.91
CA ILE A 365 23.23 -23.30 -4.23
C ILE A 365 24.58 -24.01 -4.32
N SER A 366 25.54 -23.43 -5.04
CA SER A 366 26.86 -24.03 -5.23
C SER A 366 27.65 -24.14 -3.91
N THR A 367 27.69 -23.07 -3.11
CA THR A 367 28.40 -23.06 -1.81
C THR A 367 27.72 -23.92 -0.74
N ARG A 368 26.38 -23.93 -0.69
CA ARG A 368 25.61 -24.64 0.35
C ARG A 368 25.50 -26.14 0.10
N PHE A 369 25.29 -26.54 -1.15
CA PHE A 369 25.03 -27.93 -1.54
C PHE A 369 26.17 -28.60 -2.32
N LYS A 370 27.27 -27.89 -2.56
CA LYS A 370 28.44 -28.36 -3.34
C LYS A 370 28.11 -28.77 -4.78
N TRP A 371 27.06 -28.20 -5.36
CA TRP A 371 26.77 -28.33 -6.79
C TRP A 371 27.68 -27.41 -7.59
N SER A 372 27.99 -27.79 -8.83
CA SER A 372 28.65 -26.89 -9.77
C SER A 372 27.78 -25.65 -10.03
N LEU A 373 28.41 -24.53 -10.38
CA LEU A 373 27.68 -23.33 -10.82
C LEU A 373 26.85 -23.61 -12.09
N ALA A 374 27.23 -24.61 -12.90
CA ALA A 374 26.43 -25.10 -14.03
C ALA A 374 25.11 -25.71 -13.55
N GLU A 375 25.15 -26.77 -12.73
CA GLU A 375 23.93 -27.42 -12.21
C GLU A 375 23.04 -26.44 -11.42
N ALA A 376 23.64 -25.49 -10.70
CA ALA A 376 22.91 -24.41 -10.03
C ALA A 376 22.21 -23.44 -11.01
N ASN A 377 22.86 -23.11 -12.13
CA ASN A 377 22.27 -22.30 -13.20
C ASN A 377 21.16 -23.06 -13.94
N PHE A 378 21.34 -24.37 -14.17
CA PHE A 378 20.29 -25.24 -14.71
C PHE A 378 19.04 -25.24 -13.83
N LEU A 379 19.21 -25.39 -12.51
CA LEU A 379 18.09 -25.35 -11.57
C LEU A 379 17.36 -23.99 -11.60
N MET A 380 18.08 -22.89 -11.80
CA MET A 380 17.48 -21.57 -11.97
C MET A 380 16.67 -21.41 -13.25
N SER A 381 17.03 -22.11 -14.34
CA SER A 381 16.26 -22.06 -15.61
C SER A 381 14.79 -22.46 -15.43
N PHE A 382 14.48 -23.43 -14.55
CA PHE A 382 13.10 -23.87 -14.31
C PHE A 382 12.18 -22.80 -13.73
N LYS A 383 12.70 -21.69 -13.19
CA LYS A 383 11.91 -20.63 -12.55
C LYS A 383 10.89 -19.99 -13.51
N PRO A 384 11.26 -19.49 -14.70
CA PRO A 384 10.31 -19.14 -15.76
C PRO A 384 9.32 -20.26 -16.13
N ALA A 385 9.80 -21.50 -16.35
CA ALA A 385 8.96 -22.63 -16.77
C ALA A 385 7.85 -22.98 -15.75
N LEU A 386 8.07 -22.72 -14.46
CA LEU A 386 7.07 -22.87 -13.40
C LEU A 386 6.15 -21.65 -13.26
N THR A 387 6.65 -20.48 -13.66
CA THR A 387 5.93 -19.20 -13.58
C THR A 387 4.91 -19.04 -14.73
N ILE A 388 5.19 -19.59 -15.91
CA ILE A 388 4.28 -19.52 -17.07
C ILE A 388 2.93 -20.25 -16.80
N PRO A 389 2.88 -21.53 -16.37
CA PRO A 389 1.60 -22.20 -16.08
C PRO A 389 0.86 -21.56 -14.89
N LEU A 390 1.61 -21.02 -13.93
CA LEU A 390 1.06 -20.27 -12.80
C LEU A 390 0.27 -19.06 -13.29
N PHE A 391 0.83 -18.23 -14.16
CA PHE A 391 0.15 -17.02 -14.66
C PHE A 391 -0.91 -17.30 -15.73
N LEU A 392 -0.72 -18.31 -16.59
CA LEU A 392 -1.68 -18.60 -17.68
C LEU A 392 -2.88 -19.45 -17.25
N PHE A 393 -2.71 -20.39 -16.32
CA PHE A 393 -3.76 -21.34 -15.96
C PHE A 393 -4.18 -21.22 -14.49
N ILE A 394 -3.22 -21.24 -13.56
CA ILE A 394 -3.54 -21.32 -12.12
C ILE A 394 -4.13 -20.02 -11.60
N LEU A 395 -3.47 -18.88 -11.83
CA LEU A 395 -3.92 -17.57 -11.35
C LEU A 395 -5.27 -17.17 -11.98
N PRO A 396 -5.54 -17.37 -13.28
CA PRO A 396 -6.85 -17.11 -13.87
C PRO A 396 -7.93 -18.07 -13.38
N ALA A 397 -7.62 -19.36 -13.15
CA ALA A 397 -8.57 -20.31 -12.57
C ALA A 397 -8.96 -19.92 -11.13
N ILE A 398 -7.97 -19.58 -10.29
CA ILE A 398 -8.20 -19.08 -8.92
C ILE A 398 -8.99 -17.77 -8.98
N SER A 399 -8.61 -16.82 -9.84
CA SER A 399 -9.29 -15.54 -10.01
C SER A 399 -10.76 -15.72 -10.42
N ARG A 400 -11.05 -16.57 -11.43
CA ARG A 400 -12.42 -16.92 -11.85
C ARG A 400 -13.23 -17.56 -10.72
N GLN A 401 -12.63 -18.47 -9.95
CA GLN A 401 -13.33 -19.13 -8.85
C GLN A 401 -13.58 -18.18 -7.66
N LEU A 402 -12.66 -17.24 -7.40
CA LEU A 402 -12.79 -16.25 -6.32
C LEU A 402 -13.75 -15.10 -6.72
N LEU A 403 -13.84 -14.75 -8.01
CA LEU A 403 -14.84 -13.81 -8.55
C LEU A 403 -16.29 -14.31 -8.41
N LYS A 404 -16.52 -15.64 -8.33
CA LYS A 404 -17.86 -16.19 -8.03
C LYS A 404 -18.33 -15.89 -6.61
N THR A 405 -17.42 -15.52 -5.71
CA THR A 405 -17.71 -15.36 -4.27
C THR A 405 -17.34 -13.98 -3.71
N MET A 406 -16.54 -13.17 -4.40
CA MET A 406 -15.97 -11.92 -3.87
C MET A 406 -15.98 -10.78 -4.88
N LYS A 407 -16.13 -9.54 -4.39
CA LYS A 407 -16.01 -8.32 -5.20
C LYS A 407 -14.57 -8.16 -5.73
N PRO A 408 -14.34 -7.51 -6.90
CA PRO A 408 -13.02 -7.42 -7.52
C PRO A 408 -11.89 -6.90 -6.60
N THR A 409 -12.15 -5.83 -5.86
CA THR A 409 -11.16 -5.23 -4.93
C THR A 409 -10.84 -6.12 -3.73
N GLN A 410 -11.83 -6.88 -3.22
CA GLN A 410 -11.64 -7.85 -2.15
C GLN A 410 -10.85 -9.08 -2.64
N LYS A 411 -11.17 -9.54 -3.85
CA LYS A 411 -10.46 -10.60 -4.57
C LYS A 411 -8.98 -10.24 -4.77
N ASP A 412 -8.66 -9.05 -5.28
CA ASP A 412 -7.26 -8.62 -5.49
C ASP A 412 -6.50 -8.48 -4.17
N LEU A 413 -7.12 -7.94 -3.13
CA LEU A 413 -6.53 -7.80 -1.80
C LEU A 413 -6.30 -9.16 -1.11
N GLN A 414 -7.22 -10.11 -1.24
CA GLN A 414 -7.05 -11.47 -0.71
C GLN A 414 -5.99 -12.25 -1.49
N LEU A 415 -5.97 -12.13 -2.82
CA LEU A 415 -4.98 -12.79 -3.67
C LEU A 415 -3.58 -12.23 -3.40
N MET A 416 -3.44 -10.91 -3.20
CA MET A 416 -2.20 -10.27 -2.77
C MET A 416 -1.70 -10.79 -1.41
N ARG A 417 -2.61 -10.97 -0.43
CA ARG A 417 -2.30 -11.56 0.89
C ARG A 417 -1.82 -13.01 0.79
N ILE A 418 -2.43 -13.81 -0.08
CA ILE A 418 -1.99 -15.19 -0.35
C ILE A 418 -0.61 -15.16 -1.01
N SER A 419 -0.40 -14.32 -2.03
CA SER A 419 0.88 -14.18 -2.73
C SER A 419 2.03 -13.79 -1.80
N ILE A 420 1.85 -12.83 -0.88
CA ILE A 420 2.92 -12.50 0.07
C ILE A 420 3.14 -13.59 1.14
N GLY A 421 2.10 -14.31 1.55
CA GLY A 421 2.25 -15.48 2.41
C GLY A 421 3.12 -16.56 1.75
N LEU A 422 2.87 -16.83 0.47
CA LEU A 422 3.69 -17.74 -0.36
C LEU A 422 5.12 -17.21 -0.55
N LEU A 423 5.31 -15.91 -0.80
CA LEU A 423 6.64 -15.31 -0.84
C LEU A 423 7.39 -15.50 0.47
N ALA A 424 6.78 -15.19 1.62
CA ALA A 424 7.39 -15.31 2.95
C ALA A 424 7.80 -16.75 3.27
N VAL A 425 6.89 -17.71 3.09
CA VAL A 425 7.15 -19.14 3.34
C VAL A 425 8.19 -19.69 2.37
N GLY A 426 8.12 -19.34 1.09
CA GLY A 426 9.09 -19.75 0.07
C GLY A 426 10.49 -19.18 0.30
N THR A 427 10.62 -17.89 0.64
CA THR A 427 11.92 -17.29 1.03
C THR A 427 12.49 -17.95 2.28
N LEU A 428 11.66 -18.20 3.30
CA LEU A 428 12.12 -18.82 4.53
C LEU A 428 12.59 -20.27 4.30
N GLY A 429 11.85 -21.02 3.48
CA GLY A 429 12.20 -22.39 3.08
C GLY A 429 13.53 -22.46 2.31
N ILE A 430 13.81 -21.50 1.43
CA ILE A 430 15.12 -21.39 0.75
C ILE A 430 16.22 -21.16 1.79
N GLY A 431 16.07 -20.18 2.69
CA GLY A 431 17.07 -19.87 3.71
C GLY A 431 17.35 -21.02 4.68
N LEU A 432 16.31 -21.75 5.09
CA LEU A 432 16.43 -22.89 6.02
C LEU A 432 16.75 -24.23 5.35
N SER A 433 16.88 -24.27 4.02
CA SER A 433 17.05 -25.54 3.29
C SER A 433 18.37 -26.25 3.67
N SER A 434 18.23 -27.51 4.09
CA SER A 434 19.36 -28.42 4.41
C SER A 434 19.73 -29.34 3.26
N SER A 435 18.82 -29.52 2.29
CA SER A 435 19.04 -30.31 1.07
C SER A 435 18.27 -29.72 -0.11
N ILE A 436 18.68 -30.08 -1.32
CA ILE A 436 18.02 -29.63 -2.57
C ILE A 436 16.58 -30.14 -2.68
N ALA A 437 16.28 -31.30 -2.08
CA ALA A 437 14.92 -31.82 -1.97
C ALA A 437 13.96 -30.90 -1.19
N VAL A 438 14.47 -30.04 -0.30
CA VAL A 438 13.70 -29.00 0.40
C VAL A 438 13.77 -27.66 -0.36
N LEU A 439 14.89 -27.38 -1.02
CA LEU A 439 15.08 -26.16 -1.83
C LEU A 439 14.08 -26.09 -3.00
N ILE A 440 13.91 -27.17 -3.76
CA ILE A 440 13.05 -27.17 -4.97
C ILE A 440 11.58 -26.84 -4.63
N PRO A 441 10.92 -27.50 -3.64
CA PRO A 441 9.61 -27.08 -3.16
C PRO A 441 9.56 -25.64 -2.64
N SER A 442 10.63 -25.16 -1.98
CA SER A 442 10.68 -23.79 -1.47
C SER A 442 10.76 -22.74 -2.59
N LEU A 443 11.50 -23.04 -3.67
CA LEU A 443 11.53 -22.26 -4.90
C LEU A 443 10.15 -22.23 -5.57
N LEU A 444 9.48 -23.39 -5.70
CA LEU A 444 8.11 -23.51 -6.23
C LEU A 444 7.10 -22.64 -5.45
N VAL A 445 7.15 -22.69 -4.11
CA VAL A 445 6.30 -21.87 -3.24
C VAL A 445 6.63 -20.37 -3.39
N GLN A 446 7.90 -19.99 -3.47
CA GLN A 446 8.29 -18.61 -3.74
C GLN A 446 7.78 -18.13 -5.12
N THR A 447 7.94 -18.93 -6.19
CA THR A 447 7.47 -18.55 -7.54
C THR A 447 5.96 -18.39 -7.59
N SER A 448 5.23 -19.23 -6.84
CA SER A 448 3.76 -19.12 -6.71
C SER A 448 3.31 -17.77 -6.11
N GLY A 449 4.17 -17.13 -5.30
CA GLY A 449 3.94 -15.80 -4.74
C GLY A 449 4.31 -14.62 -5.66
N SER A 450 4.90 -14.85 -6.84
CA SER A 450 5.38 -13.79 -7.74
C SER A 450 4.31 -12.80 -8.22
N GLY A 451 3.04 -13.23 -8.26
CA GLY A 451 1.88 -12.39 -8.58
C GLY A 451 1.66 -11.18 -7.66
N PHE A 452 2.30 -11.16 -6.48
CA PHE A 452 2.20 -10.10 -5.47
C PHE A 452 2.36 -8.68 -6.04
N VAL A 453 3.38 -8.46 -6.89
CA VAL A 453 3.70 -7.11 -7.40
C VAL A 453 2.60 -6.58 -8.33
N PHE A 454 2.03 -7.44 -9.18
CA PHE A 454 0.95 -7.09 -10.10
C PHE A 454 -0.34 -6.79 -9.34
N LEU A 455 -0.68 -7.62 -8.34
CA LEU A 455 -1.88 -7.43 -7.51
C LEU A 455 -1.78 -6.19 -6.62
N THR A 456 -0.58 -5.88 -6.11
CA THR A 456 -0.31 -4.63 -5.39
C THR A 456 -0.46 -3.43 -6.32
N ARG A 457 0.03 -3.51 -7.57
CA ARG A 457 -0.09 -2.45 -8.59
C ARG A 457 -1.53 -2.23 -9.02
N ALA A 458 -2.32 -3.29 -9.19
CA ALA A 458 -3.76 -3.18 -9.42
C ALA A 458 -4.50 -2.55 -8.22
N LEU A 459 -4.21 -2.98 -6.99
CA LEU A 459 -4.89 -2.44 -5.82
C LEU A 459 -4.55 -0.97 -5.56
N ILE A 460 -3.29 -0.58 -5.66
CA ILE A 460 -2.87 0.81 -5.37
C ILE A 460 -3.44 1.83 -6.37
N THR A 461 -3.66 1.45 -7.64
CA THR A 461 -4.31 2.32 -8.63
C THR A 461 -5.80 2.52 -8.37
N THR A 462 -6.48 1.62 -7.64
CA THR A 462 -7.88 1.85 -7.21
C THR A 462 -8.02 2.88 -6.07
N LEU A 463 -6.92 3.28 -5.43
CA LEU A 463 -6.91 4.22 -4.30
C LEU A 463 -6.57 5.67 -4.70
N VAL A 464 -6.38 5.93 -5.99
CA VAL A 464 -5.81 7.18 -6.53
C VAL A 464 -6.66 7.66 -7.72
N HIS A 465 -6.89 8.96 -7.82
CA HIS A 465 -7.64 9.53 -8.94
C HIS A 465 -6.86 9.38 -10.25
N ARG A 466 -7.57 9.26 -11.40
CA ARG A 466 -6.94 9.01 -12.71
C ARG A 466 -5.82 10.02 -13.01
N ASP A 467 -6.02 11.28 -12.67
CA ASP A 467 -5.08 12.40 -12.89
C ASP A 467 -3.79 12.31 -12.06
N GLU A 468 -3.76 11.47 -11.03
CA GLU A 468 -2.63 11.26 -10.13
C GLU A 468 -1.88 9.93 -10.40
N THR A 469 -2.42 9.06 -11.28
CA THR A 469 -1.86 7.72 -11.56
C THR A 469 -0.44 7.75 -12.12
N ALA A 470 -0.14 8.67 -13.04
CA ALA A 470 1.21 8.83 -13.59
C ALA A 470 2.23 9.17 -12.49
N ARG A 471 1.86 10.06 -11.55
CA ARG A 471 2.69 10.46 -10.39
C ARG A 471 2.92 9.27 -9.45
N LEU A 472 1.90 8.43 -9.26
CA LEU A 472 1.98 7.21 -8.47
C LEU A 472 2.97 6.21 -9.08
N PHE A 473 2.89 5.96 -10.39
CA PHE A 473 3.84 5.07 -11.07
C PHE A 473 5.28 5.60 -11.01
N THR A 474 5.50 6.90 -11.22
CA THR A 474 6.83 7.50 -11.04
C THR A 474 7.41 7.21 -9.65
N ILE A 475 6.61 7.33 -8.59
CA ILE A 475 7.05 7.06 -7.22
C ILE A 475 7.26 5.56 -6.97
N ILE A 476 6.43 4.69 -7.54
CA ILE A 476 6.66 3.24 -7.47
C ILE A 476 8.02 2.89 -8.07
N GLU A 477 8.35 3.38 -9.27
CA GLU A 477 9.63 3.05 -9.91
C GLU A 477 10.84 3.68 -9.20
N VAL A 478 10.74 4.93 -8.72
CA VAL A 478 11.78 5.53 -7.86
C VAL A 478 12.01 4.69 -6.59
N LEU A 479 10.94 4.25 -5.93
CA LEU A 479 11.03 3.43 -4.73
C LEU A 479 11.58 2.02 -5.03
N GLN A 480 11.30 1.47 -6.20
CA GLN A 480 11.89 0.22 -6.67
C GLN A 480 13.40 0.36 -6.94
N SER A 481 13.85 1.47 -7.53
CA SER A 481 15.27 1.79 -7.73
C SER A 481 16.00 1.95 -6.40
N VAL A 482 15.43 2.70 -5.46
CA VAL A 482 15.95 2.81 -4.08
C VAL A 482 16.02 1.44 -3.41
N GLY A 483 14.99 0.60 -3.59
CA GLY A 483 14.99 -0.78 -3.10
C GLY A 483 16.13 -1.64 -3.67
N ASN A 484 16.52 -1.45 -4.93
CA ASN A 484 17.64 -2.15 -5.55
C ASN A 484 18.99 -1.72 -4.95
N VAL A 485 19.19 -0.41 -4.74
CA VAL A 485 20.39 0.17 -4.13
C VAL A 485 20.52 -0.27 -2.66
N ILE A 486 19.42 -0.29 -1.90
CA ILE A 486 19.43 -0.81 -0.53
C ILE A 486 19.75 -2.32 -0.55
N ALA A 487 19.14 -3.09 -1.45
CA ALA A 487 19.37 -4.52 -1.56
C ALA A 487 20.84 -4.87 -1.85
N SER A 488 21.47 -4.20 -2.82
CA SER A 488 22.87 -4.46 -3.19
C SER A 488 23.84 -4.28 -2.01
N LEU A 489 23.58 -3.35 -1.09
CA LEU A 489 24.36 -3.19 0.14
C LEU A 489 23.93 -4.17 1.26
N SER A 490 22.63 -4.24 1.57
CA SER A 490 22.14 -5.00 2.72
C SER A 490 22.18 -6.51 2.51
N ILE A 491 21.90 -6.99 1.30
CA ILE A 491 21.91 -8.42 0.99
C ILE A 491 23.36 -8.92 0.92
N THR A 492 24.26 -8.17 0.28
CA THR A 492 25.68 -8.55 0.17
C THR A 492 26.34 -8.68 1.53
N THR A 493 26.17 -7.68 2.41
CA THR A 493 26.73 -7.72 3.77
C THR A 493 26.15 -8.87 4.60
N VAL A 494 24.83 -9.07 4.57
CA VAL A 494 24.17 -10.18 5.30
C VAL A 494 24.55 -11.56 4.73
N PHE A 495 24.77 -11.67 3.42
CA PHE A 495 25.26 -12.90 2.78
C PHE A 495 26.71 -13.20 3.12
N GLN A 496 27.60 -12.18 3.16
CA GLN A 496 28.98 -12.33 3.61
C GLN A 496 29.08 -12.77 5.08
N ILE A 497 28.25 -12.21 5.96
CA ILE A 497 28.12 -12.65 7.36
C ILE A 497 27.61 -14.10 7.42
N GLY A 498 26.64 -14.46 6.57
CA GLY A 498 26.15 -15.83 6.46
C GLY A 498 27.22 -16.84 6.03
N LEU A 499 28.10 -16.46 5.08
CA LEU A 499 29.26 -17.24 4.67
C LEU A 499 30.32 -17.35 5.78
N GLU A 500 30.54 -16.28 6.55
CA GLU A 500 31.49 -16.24 7.66
C GLU A 500 31.08 -17.21 8.78
N ILE A 501 29.83 -17.15 9.23
CA ILE A 501 29.28 -18.03 10.25
C ILE A 501 29.18 -19.47 9.71
N GLY A 502 28.69 -19.62 8.47
CA GLY A 502 28.57 -20.91 7.80
C GLY A 502 27.40 -21.78 8.28
N GLY A 503 27.35 -23.02 7.80
CA GLY A 503 26.30 -23.98 8.16
C GLY A 503 24.90 -23.51 7.71
N PRO A 504 23.87 -23.61 8.56
CA PRO A 504 22.53 -23.09 8.25
C PRO A 504 22.49 -21.59 7.97
N TRP A 505 23.42 -20.82 8.55
CA TRP A 505 23.42 -19.35 8.49
C TRP A 505 23.85 -18.79 7.13
N ILE A 506 24.34 -19.62 6.20
CA ILE A 506 24.57 -19.22 4.80
C ILE A 506 23.25 -18.71 4.15
N GLY A 507 22.09 -19.19 4.63
CA GLY A 507 20.77 -18.73 4.19
C GLY A 507 20.26 -17.42 4.80
N LEU A 508 21.05 -16.74 5.64
CA LEU A 508 20.61 -15.58 6.45
C LEU A 508 19.99 -14.45 5.61
N ALA A 509 20.49 -14.21 4.39
CA ALA A 509 19.94 -13.21 3.47
C ALA A 509 18.46 -13.50 3.11
N TRP A 510 18.09 -14.77 2.89
CA TRP A 510 16.71 -15.16 2.64
C TRP A 510 15.84 -15.15 3.89
N MET A 511 16.43 -15.44 5.06
CA MET A 511 15.73 -15.31 6.35
C MET A 511 15.37 -13.83 6.63
N MET A 512 16.27 -12.89 6.34
CA MET A 512 15.99 -11.45 6.45
C MET A 512 14.88 -11.00 5.50
N THR A 513 14.88 -11.46 4.24
CA THR A 513 13.82 -11.07 3.30
C THR A 513 12.46 -11.71 3.65
N ALA A 514 12.47 -12.91 4.21
CA ALA A 514 11.28 -13.54 4.77
C ALA A 514 10.69 -12.75 5.95
N THR A 515 11.50 -12.24 6.88
CA THR A 515 11.00 -11.40 7.99
C THR A 515 10.44 -10.07 7.50
N ALA A 516 11.00 -9.47 6.45
CA ALA A 516 10.42 -8.28 5.83
C ALA A 516 9.02 -8.56 5.23
N PHE A 517 8.83 -9.71 4.57
CA PHE A 517 7.51 -10.11 4.08
C PHE A 517 6.50 -10.42 5.19
N THR A 518 6.91 -11.08 6.29
CA THR A 518 5.97 -11.37 7.40
C THR A 518 5.57 -10.11 8.16
N LEU A 519 6.49 -9.16 8.38
CA LEU A 519 6.19 -7.84 8.95
C LEU A 519 5.19 -7.07 8.09
N PHE A 520 5.36 -7.08 6.76
CA PHE A 520 4.39 -6.48 5.84
C PHE A 520 3.03 -7.17 5.92
N TYR A 521 2.99 -8.50 5.86
CA TYR A 521 1.76 -9.29 5.93
C TYR A 521 0.92 -8.93 7.16
N VAL A 522 1.54 -8.86 8.35
CA VAL A 522 0.91 -8.40 9.60
C VAL A 522 0.44 -6.93 9.49
N GLY A 523 1.24 -6.06 8.86
CA GLY A 523 0.91 -4.66 8.59
C GLY A 523 -0.34 -4.43 7.74
N THR A 524 -0.74 -5.39 6.87
CA THR A 524 -1.95 -5.30 6.04
C THR A 524 -3.28 -5.47 6.78
N GLY A 525 -3.27 -5.49 8.12
CA GLY A 525 -4.42 -5.09 8.92
C GLY A 525 -5.58 -6.08 8.96
N VAL A 526 -5.30 -7.38 9.12
CA VAL A 526 -6.33 -8.39 9.44
C VAL A 526 -6.75 -8.23 10.92
N ALA A 527 -7.39 -7.11 11.28
CA ALA A 527 -7.48 -6.67 12.67
C ALA A 527 -8.70 -5.83 13.14
N PRO A 528 -9.85 -5.74 12.45
CA PRO A 528 -11.11 -5.29 13.09
C PRO A 528 -11.92 -6.43 13.74
N PHE A 529 -11.87 -7.63 13.15
CA PHE A 529 -12.66 -8.79 13.60
C PHE A 529 -11.83 -9.91 14.25
N ILE A 530 -10.51 -9.95 14.02
CA ILE A 530 -9.64 -10.87 14.73
C ILE A 530 -9.61 -10.48 16.23
N PRO A 531 -9.89 -11.43 17.15
CA PRO A 531 -9.71 -11.19 18.57
C PRO A 531 -8.22 -11.00 18.86
N PRO A 532 -7.84 -10.06 19.74
CA PRO A 532 -6.45 -9.90 20.16
C PRO A 532 -5.94 -11.21 20.80
N PRO A 533 -4.67 -11.58 20.59
CA PRO A 533 -4.12 -12.76 21.26
C PRO A 533 -4.18 -12.58 22.78
N PRO A 534 -4.52 -13.63 23.54
CA PRO A 534 -4.46 -13.57 25.00
C PRO A 534 -3.01 -13.34 25.45
N PRO A 535 -2.78 -12.62 26.56
CA PRO A 535 -1.45 -12.50 27.14
C PRO A 535 -0.93 -13.87 27.60
N SER A 536 0.38 -14.05 27.62
CA SER A 536 1.02 -15.21 28.25
C SER A 536 0.85 -15.14 29.77
N ILE A 537 -0.02 -15.99 30.32
CA ILE A 537 -0.31 -16.05 31.76
C ILE A 537 0.66 -17.04 32.42
N GLY A 538 1.40 -16.60 33.45
CA GLY A 538 2.23 -17.49 34.26
C GLY A 538 1.40 -18.39 35.19
N PHE A 539 1.92 -19.55 35.58
CA PHE A 539 1.18 -20.55 36.39
C PHE A 539 0.53 -19.97 37.66
N ILE A 540 1.26 -19.16 38.43
CA ILE A 540 0.75 -18.50 39.64
C ILE A 540 -0.40 -17.54 39.31
N GLN A 541 -0.28 -16.78 38.21
CA GLN A 541 -1.29 -15.82 37.76
C GLN A 541 -2.57 -16.55 37.30
N TRP A 542 -2.44 -17.74 36.71
CA TRP A 542 -3.58 -18.58 36.34
C TRP A 542 -4.35 -19.07 37.58
N ILE A 543 -3.67 -19.48 38.64
CA ILE A 543 -4.30 -19.85 39.93
C ILE A 543 -5.08 -18.66 40.51
N VAL A 544 -4.48 -17.47 40.51
CA VAL A 544 -5.15 -16.24 40.97
C VAL A 544 -6.40 -15.94 40.14
N TRP A 545 -6.34 -16.08 38.81
CA TRP A 545 -7.48 -15.88 37.92
C TRP A 545 -8.59 -16.90 38.18
N ALA A 546 -8.24 -18.18 38.40
CA ALA A 546 -9.19 -19.23 38.73
C ALA A 546 -9.90 -18.97 40.08
N ALA A 547 -9.16 -18.57 41.11
CA ALA A 547 -9.73 -18.22 42.41
C ALA A 547 -10.66 -17.00 42.31
N LEU A 548 -10.23 -15.93 41.64
CA LEU A 548 -11.05 -14.73 41.41
C LEU A 548 -12.32 -15.03 40.61
N PHE A 549 -12.21 -15.89 39.58
CA PHE A 549 -13.35 -16.31 38.77
C PHE A 549 -14.43 -16.96 39.63
N TRP A 550 -14.10 -18.00 40.42
CA TRP A 550 -15.08 -18.72 41.23
C TRP A 550 -15.70 -17.85 42.33
N ILE A 551 -14.88 -17.06 43.05
CA ILE A 551 -15.36 -16.15 44.10
C ILE A 551 -16.35 -15.13 43.50
N ARG A 552 -16.02 -14.52 42.36
CA ARG A 552 -16.89 -13.51 41.75
C ARG A 552 -18.09 -14.11 41.06
N LEU A 553 -18.00 -15.31 40.48
CA LEU A 553 -19.13 -16.00 39.87
C LEU A 553 -20.24 -16.25 40.89
N PHE A 554 -19.87 -16.64 42.12
CA PHE A 554 -20.78 -16.85 43.24
C PHE A 554 -21.63 -15.60 43.58
N PHE A 555 -21.07 -14.40 43.46
CA PHE A 555 -21.82 -13.14 43.67
C PHE A 555 -22.48 -12.61 42.39
N PHE A 556 -21.80 -12.71 41.24
CA PHE A 556 -22.23 -12.12 39.98
C PHE A 556 -23.52 -12.74 39.44
N VAL A 557 -23.66 -14.07 39.52
CA VAL A 557 -24.84 -14.77 39.00
C VAL A 557 -26.11 -14.43 39.80
N PRO A 558 -26.15 -14.53 41.16
CA PRO A 558 -27.30 -14.12 41.94
C PRO A 558 -27.68 -12.65 41.76
N ILE A 559 -26.73 -11.72 41.69
CA ILE A 559 -27.02 -10.29 41.51
C ILE A 559 -27.62 -10.02 40.12
N CYS A 560 -27.08 -10.64 39.06
CA CYS A 560 -27.66 -10.55 37.72
C CYS A 560 -29.08 -11.14 37.67
N LEU A 561 -29.29 -12.32 38.26
CA LEU A 561 -30.62 -12.96 38.32
C LEU A 561 -31.61 -12.11 39.12
N ALA A 562 -31.23 -11.59 40.28
CA ALA A 562 -32.06 -10.68 41.08
C ALA A 562 -32.50 -9.45 40.27
N TYR A 563 -31.58 -8.85 39.51
CA TYR A 563 -31.89 -7.67 38.70
C TYR A 563 -32.81 -7.98 37.52
N PHE A 564 -32.48 -8.98 36.69
CA PHE A 564 -33.23 -9.27 35.46
C PHE A 564 -34.51 -10.09 35.68
N LEU A 565 -34.64 -10.87 36.77
CA LEU A 565 -35.88 -11.60 37.07
C LEU A 565 -36.85 -10.81 37.94
N PHE A 566 -36.36 -9.99 38.88
CA PHE A 566 -37.22 -9.32 39.87
C PHE A 566 -37.14 -7.79 39.80
N LEU A 567 -35.96 -7.18 40.02
CA LEU A 567 -35.85 -5.72 40.20
C LEU A 567 -36.23 -4.91 38.95
N GLN A 568 -36.10 -5.47 37.73
CA GLN A 568 -36.45 -4.73 36.52
C GLN A 568 -37.96 -4.52 36.30
N TRP A 569 -38.80 -5.35 36.92
CA TRP A 569 -40.27 -5.33 36.81
C TRP A 569 -40.94 -4.48 37.91
N LEU A 570 -40.26 -4.33 39.05
CA LEU A 570 -40.73 -3.49 40.14
C LEU A 570 -40.63 -1.99 39.77
N PRO A 571 -41.60 -1.14 40.17
CA PRO A 571 -41.57 0.31 39.95
C PRO A 571 -40.61 1.00 40.94
N LEU A 572 -39.32 0.63 40.88
CA LEU A 572 -38.30 1.16 41.78
C LEU A 572 -37.89 2.59 41.39
N PRO A 573 -37.54 3.45 42.37
CA PRO A 573 -36.93 4.75 42.11
C PRO A 573 -35.69 4.63 41.22
N SER A 574 -35.50 5.60 40.32
CA SER A 574 -34.40 5.60 39.34
C SER A 574 -33.01 5.47 39.99
N LEU A 575 -32.83 6.03 41.18
CA LEU A 575 -31.60 5.90 41.99
C LEU A 575 -31.30 4.44 42.37
N LEU A 576 -32.30 3.69 42.85
CA LEU A 576 -32.12 2.30 43.27
C LEU A 576 -31.84 1.39 42.07
N ARG A 577 -32.48 1.66 40.92
CA ARG A 577 -32.20 0.97 39.66
C ARG A 577 -30.77 1.20 39.18
N LYS A 578 -30.28 2.45 39.26
CA LYS A 578 -28.87 2.77 38.95
C LYS A 578 -27.91 2.10 39.93
N ALA A 579 -28.20 2.12 41.23
CA ALA A 579 -27.38 1.46 42.25
C ALA A 579 -27.22 -0.04 41.99
N ALA A 580 -28.30 -0.74 41.62
CA ALA A 580 -28.24 -2.16 41.25
C ALA A 580 -27.38 -2.42 40.00
N LEU A 581 -27.46 -1.55 38.98
CA LEU A 581 -26.61 -1.63 37.79
C LEU A 581 -25.13 -1.39 38.10
N TRP A 582 -24.82 -0.43 38.98
CA TRP A 582 -23.46 -0.20 39.47
C TRP A 582 -22.93 -1.37 40.29
N LEU A 583 -23.78 -2.04 41.08
CA LEU A 583 -23.41 -3.27 41.80
C LEU A 583 -23.01 -4.40 40.84
N ILE A 584 -23.74 -4.58 39.73
CA ILE A 584 -23.38 -5.56 38.68
C ILE A 584 -22.02 -5.23 38.05
N LEU A 585 -21.69 -3.94 37.85
CA LEU A 585 -20.38 -3.51 37.34
C LEU A 585 -19.24 -3.62 38.38
N ALA A 586 -19.54 -3.48 39.67
CA ALA A 586 -18.55 -3.54 40.75
C ALA A 586 -17.97 -4.95 40.97
N VAL A 587 -18.77 -6.02 40.80
CA VAL A 587 -18.31 -7.42 40.98
C VAL A 587 -17.16 -7.81 40.04
N PRO A 588 -17.22 -7.61 38.71
CA PRO A 588 -16.07 -7.78 37.80
C PRO A 588 -15.03 -6.65 37.92
N SER A 589 -15.15 -5.78 38.94
CA SER A 589 -14.17 -4.77 39.33
C SER A 589 -13.94 -3.64 38.32
N PHE A 590 -15.02 -3.11 37.74
CA PHE A 590 -15.05 -1.80 37.06
C PHE A 590 -15.14 -0.63 38.06
N TRP A 591 -14.19 -0.54 38.99
CA TRP A 591 -14.14 0.55 39.99
C TRP A 591 -13.65 1.88 39.42
N TRP A 592 -12.94 1.84 38.28
CA TRP A 592 -12.19 2.97 37.74
C TRP A 592 -12.69 3.30 36.32
N ILE A 593 -13.43 4.40 36.21
CA ILE A 593 -14.01 4.87 34.94
C ILE A 593 -13.63 6.34 34.72
N ASP A 594 -12.86 6.59 33.66
CA ASP A 594 -12.39 7.93 33.28
C ASP A 594 -13.32 8.51 32.21
N LEU A 595 -14.29 9.30 32.67
CA LEU A 595 -15.21 10.07 31.82
C LEU A 595 -14.56 11.39 31.42
N GLN A 596 -14.47 11.66 30.11
CA GLN A 596 -14.02 12.94 29.57
C GLN A 596 -14.97 13.38 28.44
N VAL A 597 -15.42 14.64 28.53
CA VAL A 597 -16.24 15.31 27.50
C VAL A 597 -15.32 16.18 26.66
N ASP A 598 -15.55 16.20 25.35
CA ASP A 598 -14.74 16.98 24.41
C ASP A 598 -14.86 18.49 24.68
N GLY A 599 -13.74 19.20 24.59
CA GLY A 599 -13.67 20.64 24.92
C GLY A 599 -13.90 21.03 26.38
N VAL A 600 -13.83 20.11 27.36
CA VAL A 600 -13.98 20.41 28.81
C VAL A 600 -12.75 19.93 29.60
N ARG A 601 -12.20 20.79 30.48
CA ARG A 601 -11.09 20.42 31.39
C ARG A 601 -11.59 19.46 32.49
N ARG A 602 -10.75 18.52 32.93
CA ARG A 602 -11.09 17.59 34.01
C ARG A 602 -11.43 18.37 35.30
N GLY A 603 -12.54 18.01 35.94
CA GLY A 603 -12.98 18.58 37.23
C GLY A 603 -14.12 19.61 37.14
N THR A 604 -14.36 20.27 36.01
CA THR A 604 -15.38 21.35 35.91
C THR A 604 -16.79 20.87 35.55
N LEU A 605 -17.02 19.54 35.47
CA LEU A 605 -18.28 18.91 35.05
C LEU A 605 -19.51 19.22 35.94
N GLY A 606 -19.31 19.71 37.17
CA GLY A 606 -20.40 20.09 38.08
C GLY A 606 -21.09 21.42 37.77
N ASN A 607 -20.52 22.24 36.88
CA ASN A 607 -21.09 23.54 36.54
C ASN A 607 -22.31 23.38 35.61
N ALA A 608 -23.43 24.05 35.92
CA ALA A 608 -24.66 23.97 35.13
C ALA A 608 -24.46 24.26 33.63
N ARG A 609 -23.52 25.16 33.27
CA ARG A 609 -23.14 25.48 31.88
C ARG A 609 -22.56 24.28 31.11
N HIS A 610 -21.92 23.32 31.77
CA HIS A 610 -21.37 22.12 31.12
C HIS A 610 -22.33 20.92 31.14
N GLN A 611 -23.41 20.98 31.92
CA GLN A 611 -24.41 19.92 32.00
C GLN A 611 -25.18 19.76 30.67
N ALA A 612 -25.28 20.84 29.87
CA ALA A 612 -25.85 20.84 28.51
C ALA A 612 -25.00 20.07 27.46
N ARG A 613 -23.73 19.74 27.77
CA ARG A 613 -22.84 18.92 26.93
C ARG A 613 -22.95 17.42 27.23
N LEU A 614 -23.80 17.01 28.17
CA LEU A 614 -24.09 15.60 28.46
C LEU A 614 -25.41 15.17 27.80
N PRO A 615 -25.56 13.89 27.39
CA PRO A 615 -26.83 13.36 26.90
C PRO A 615 -27.96 13.50 27.93
N GLY A 616 -28.99 14.28 27.57
CA GLY A 616 -30.18 14.53 28.37
C GLY A 616 -31.48 14.00 27.75
N PRO A 617 -32.65 14.28 28.35
CA PRO A 617 -33.96 14.02 27.75
C PRO A 617 -34.05 14.58 26.32
N GLY A 618 -34.72 13.87 25.41
CA GLY A 618 -34.86 14.28 24.01
C GLY A 618 -33.58 14.22 23.15
N SER A 619 -32.47 13.67 23.66
CA SER A 619 -31.23 13.48 22.88
C SER A 619 -30.98 12.02 22.48
N VAL A 620 -30.15 11.83 21.45
CA VAL A 620 -29.76 10.52 20.93
C VAL A 620 -28.29 10.26 21.25
N ILE A 621 -27.98 9.09 21.79
CA ILE A 621 -26.63 8.60 22.09
C ILE A 621 -26.24 7.61 20.98
N ALA A 622 -25.33 8.02 20.11
CA ALA A 622 -24.73 7.16 19.10
C ALA A 622 -23.46 6.53 19.68
N SER A 623 -23.54 5.29 20.16
CA SER A 623 -22.43 4.62 20.84
C SER A 623 -21.67 3.66 19.93
N SER A 624 -20.33 3.65 20.05
CA SER A 624 -19.53 2.51 19.56
C SER A 624 -20.01 1.20 20.20
N PHE A 625 -19.96 0.08 19.48
CA PHE A 625 -20.36 -1.23 20.02
C PHE A 625 -19.20 -2.22 19.99
N THR A 626 -18.72 -2.62 21.18
CA THR A 626 -17.50 -3.43 21.34
C THR A 626 -17.65 -4.56 22.36
N SER A 627 -18.52 -4.38 23.37
CA SER A 627 -18.65 -5.28 24.50
C SER A 627 -20.11 -5.38 25.00
N PRO A 628 -20.53 -6.51 25.58
CA PRO A 628 -21.81 -6.63 26.31
C PRO A 628 -21.90 -5.71 27.54
N ILE A 629 -20.79 -5.11 27.98
CA ILE A 629 -20.75 -4.10 29.05
C ILE A 629 -21.21 -2.72 28.54
N ASP A 630 -21.15 -2.43 27.23
CA ASP A 630 -21.51 -1.11 26.68
C ASP A 630 -22.97 -0.71 26.99
N PRO A 631 -24.00 -1.55 26.75
CA PRO A 631 -25.37 -1.25 27.15
C PRO A 631 -25.54 -1.14 28.66
N LEU A 632 -24.82 -1.96 29.44
CA LEU A 632 -24.91 -1.98 30.90
C LEU A 632 -24.40 -0.68 31.52
N TYR A 633 -23.27 -0.17 31.04
CA TYR A 633 -22.72 1.12 31.44
C TYR A 633 -23.64 2.29 31.05
N LEU A 634 -24.12 2.31 29.80
CA LEU A 634 -25.04 3.36 29.33
C LEU A 634 -26.34 3.37 30.15
N ALA A 635 -26.86 2.20 30.55
CA ALA A 635 -28.00 2.07 31.46
C ALA A 635 -27.71 2.64 32.86
N ALA A 636 -26.56 2.32 33.45
CA ALA A 636 -26.16 2.79 34.78
C ALA A 636 -26.02 4.32 34.85
N VAL A 637 -25.49 4.95 33.79
CA VAL A 637 -25.26 6.40 33.74
C VAL A 637 -26.49 7.17 33.27
N PHE A 638 -26.99 6.91 32.06
CA PHE A 638 -27.97 7.75 31.38
C PHE A 638 -29.42 7.25 31.47
N ASN A 639 -29.64 6.00 31.89
CA ASN A 639 -30.95 5.33 31.86
C ASN A 639 -31.72 5.46 30.51
N PRO A 640 -31.07 5.22 29.35
CA PRO A 640 -31.67 5.46 28.04
C PRO A 640 -32.68 4.38 27.65
N VAL A 641 -33.46 4.65 26.61
CA VAL A 641 -34.22 3.65 25.85
C VAL A 641 -33.28 3.07 24.79
N PHE A 642 -33.14 1.74 24.71
CA PHE A 642 -32.24 1.12 23.73
C PHE A 642 -32.98 0.84 22.41
N VAL A 643 -32.30 1.05 21.29
CA VAL A 643 -32.80 0.70 19.96
C VAL A 643 -31.75 -0.06 19.13
N ALA A 644 -32.23 -0.99 18.31
CA ALA A 644 -31.42 -1.77 17.37
C ALA A 644 -31.40 -1.09 16.01
N CYS A 645 -30.20 -1.01 15.43
CA CYS A 645 -29.97 -0.55 14.06
C CYS A 645 -29.70 -1.75 13.14
N TYR A 646 -29.99 -1.56 11.85
CA TYR A 646 -29.67 -2.49 10.76
C TYR A 646 -29.01 -1.70 9.62
N PRO A 647 -28.06 -2.29 8.87
CA PRO A 647 -27.19 -1.55 7.94
C PRO A 647 -27.94 -0.89 6.78
N TYR A 648 -29.09 -1.43 6.36
CA TYR A 648 -29.87 -0.92 5.22
C TYR A 648 -31.29 -0.45 5.60
N ALA A 649 -31.60 -0.30 6.89
CA ALA A 649 -32.91 0.16 7.35
C ALA A 649 -32.80 1.56 7.97
N GLY A 650 -33.68 2.47 7.55
CA GLY A 650 -33.85 3.79 8.17
C GLY A 650 -34.68 3.73 9.47
N GLU A 651 -35.38 2.63 9.72
CA GLU A 651 -36.16 2.39 10.94
C GLU A 651 -35.35 1.61 11.99
N VAL A 652 -35.80 1.66 13.24
CA VAL A 652 -35.15 1.01 14.38
C VAL A 652 -36.09 0.07 15.13
N GLU A 653 -35.54 -0.95 15.78
CA GLU A 653 -36.27 -1.88 16.65
C GLU A 653 -36.09 -1.49 18.12
N HIS A 654 -37.18 -1.38 18.90
CA HIS A 654 -37.09 -1.04 20.33
C HIS A 654 -36.61 -2.25 21.16
N LEU A 655 -35.53 -2.07 21.94
CA LEU A 655 -34.90 -3.13 22.75
C LEU A 655 -35.05 -2.91 24.26
N SER A 656 -35.17 -4.01 25.00
CA SER A 656 -34.87 -4.04 26.43
C SER A 656 -33.36 -4.06 26.69
N LEU A 657 -32.92 -3.70 27.91
CA LEU A 657 -31.51 -3.80 28.31
C LEU A 657 -30.96 -5.22 28.14
N TRP A 658 -31.75 -6.24 28.51
CA TRP A 658 -31.37 -7.64 28.32
C TRP A 658 -31.16 -8.01 26.84
N GLN A 659 -32.06 -7.54 25.96
CA GLN A 659 -31.92 -7.75 24.52
C GLN A 659 -30.70 -7.01 23.94
N ALA A 660 -30.40 -5.80 24.41
CA ALA A 660 -29.22 -5.04 24.00
C ALA A 660 -27.91 -5.75 24.39
N ILE A 661 -27.83 -6.28 25.61
CA ILE A 661 -26.69 -7.10 26.08
C ILE A 661 -26.56 -8.38 25.25
N HIS A 662 -27.66 -9.12 25.05
CA HIS A 662 -27.64 -10.35 24.26
C HIS A 662 -27.26 -10.10 22.78
N ARG A 663 -27.58 -8.92 22.22
CA ARG A 663 -27.17 -8.55 20.85
C ARG A 663 -25.64 -8.43 20.69
N ALA A 664 -24.88 -8.22 21.76
CA ALA A 664 -23.42 -8.21 21.73
C ALA A 664 -22.77 -9.59 21.56
N PHE A 665 -23.54 -10.66 21.77
CA PHE A 665 -23.14 -12.06 21.57
C PHE A 665 -23.81 -12.73 20.37
N ALA A 666 -24.88 -12.13 19.84
CA ALA A 666 -25.62 -12.65 18.71
C ALA A 666 -24.83 -12.54 17.40
N ASP A 667 -25.08 -13.46 16.47
CA ASP A 667 -24.50 -13.39 15.13
C ASP A 667 -24.94 -12.10 14.39
N PRO A 668 -24.11 -11.54 13.48
CA PRO A 668 -24.41 -10.27 12.83
C PRO A 668 -25.70 -10.37 12.01
N GLN A 669 -26.62 -9.43 12.23
CA GLN A 669 -27.93 -9.42 11.55
C GLN A 669 -27.93 -8.32 10.47
N PRO A 670 -27.71 -8.66 9.18
CA PRO A 670 -27.76 -7.68 8.09
C PRO A 670 -29.18 -7.21 7.77
N THR A 671 -30.21 -7.98 8.18
CA THR A 671 -31.63 -7.67 8.00
C THR A 671 -32.39 -7.84 9.32
N PRO A 672 -33.50 -7.11 9.52
CA PRO A 672 -34.38 -7.32 10.67
C PRO A 672 -35.05 -8.70 10.62
N LYS A 673 -35.39 -9.23 11.79
CA LYS A 673 -36.13 -10.51 11.87
C LYS A 673 -37.54 -10.34 11.29
N PRO A 674 -38.14 -11.36 10.64
CA PRO A 674 -39.45 -11.23 9.97
C PRO A 674 -40.65 -10.84 10.85
N LYS A 675 -40.49 -10.88 12.19
CA LYS A 675 -41.50 -10.46 13.18
C LYS A 675 -41.06 -9.25 14.02
N ALA A 676 -39.96 -8.59 13.66
CA ALA A 676 -39.48 -7.41 14.38
C ALA A 676 -40.39 -6.21 14.09
N ARG A 677 -40.83 -5.51 15.15
CA ARG A 677 -41.60 -4.28 15.02
C ARG A 677 -40.64 -3.11 14.80
N MET A 678 -40.41 -2.79 13.54
CA MET A 678 -39.66 -1.61 13.11
C MET A 678 -40.50 -0.34 13.37
N VAL A 679 -39.84 0.74 13.80
CA VAL A 679 -40.44 2.02 14.17
C VAL A 679 -39.45 3.14 13.83
N SER A 680 -39.94 4.30 13.36
CA SER A 680 -39.08 5.48 13.15
C SER A 680 -38.54 6.04 14.48
N LEU A 681 -37.31 6.57 14.47
CA LEU A 681 -36.69 7.12 15.68
C LEU A 681 -37.51 8.26 16.29
N PHE A 682 -38.08 9.12 15.43
CA PHE A 682 -39.08 10.15 15.76
C PHE A 682 -40.21 9.64 16.67
N SER A 683 -40.84 8.52 16.31
CA SER A 683 -41.98 7.97 17.06
C SER A 683 -41.57 7.46 18.45
N ILE A 684 -40.33 6.95 18.59
CA ILE A 684 -39.78 6.52 19.88
C ILE A 684 -39.46 7.74 20.77
N MET A 685 -38.94 8.83 20.18
CA MET A 685 -38.69 10.08 20.89
C MET A 685 -39.99 10.69 21.45
N GLN A 686 -41.06 10.75 20.63
CA GLN A 686 -42.38 11.21 21.10
C GLN A 686 -42.95 10.32 22.22
N LYS A 687 -42.70 9.01 22.18
CA LYS A 687 -43.17 8.07 23.21
C LYS A 687 -42.41 8.18 24.54
N TYR A 688 -41.14 8.62 24.53
CA TYR A 688 -40.27 8.68 25.71
C TYR A 688 -39.55 10.02 25.85
N PRO A 689 -40.24 11.17 25.94
CA PRO A 689 -39.63 12.50 25.91
C PRO A 689 -38.64 12.73 27.06
N ASN A 690 -38.92 12.15 28.23
CA ASN A 690 -38.13 12.34 29.47
C ASN A 690 -36.85 11.48 29.54
N ARG A 691 -36.45 10.79 28.46
CA ARG A 691 -35.28 9.88 28.45
C ARG A 691 -34.46 10.03 27.16
N PRO A 692 -33.12 9.90 27.22
CA PRO A 692 -32.31 9.78 26.01
C PRO A 692 -32.56 8.42 25.32
N ILE A 693 -32.33 8.36 24.00
CA ILE A 693 -32.31 7.11 23.24
C ILE A 693 -30.86 6.68 23.02
N ALA A 694 -30.51 5.43 23.27
CA ALA A 694 -29.19 4.87 22.98
C ALA A 694 -29.27 3.87 21.82
N MET A 695 -28.43 4.10 20.81
CA MET A 695 -28.34 3.27 19.62
C MET A 695 -26.89 2.87 19.33
N PHE A 696 -26.73 1.72 18.69
CA PHE A 696 -25.45 1.16 18.26
C PHE A 696 -25.39 1.19 16.73
N PRO A 697 -25.02 2.33 16.11
CA PRO A 697 -25.17 2.54 14.67
C PRO A 697 -24.24 1.65 13.82
N GLU A 698 -23.18 1.08 14.40
CA GLU A 698 -22.31 0.06 13.77
C GLU A 698 -23.03 -1.30 13.55
N CYS A 699 -24.26 -1.46 14.07
CA CYS A 699 -25.13 -2.64 13.96
C CYS A 699 -24.60 -3.97 14.57
N THR A 700 -23.30 -4.07 14.84
CA THR A 700 -22.62 -5.27 15.34
C THR A 700 -21.36 -4.89 16.13
N THR A 701 -20.84 -5.81 16.95
CA THR A 701 -19.65 -5.56 17.80
C THR A 701 -18.34 -5.51 17.01
N THR A 702 -17.38 -4.69 17.44
CA THR A 702 -16.01 -4.66 16.90
C THR A 702 -14.96 -4.88 18.00
N ASN A 703 -13.69 -5.08 17.62
CA ASN A 703 -12.58 -5.12 18.58
C ASN A 703 -12.05 -3.71 18.96
N GLY A 704 -12.83 -2.65 18.72
CA GLY A 704 -12.49 -1.27 19.05
C GLY A 704 -11.33 -0.65 18.25
N GLN A 705 -10.80 -1.33 17.23
CA GLN A 705 -9.72 -0.79 16.37
C GLN A 705 -10.24 -0.16 15.08
N GLY A 706 -11.46 -0.49 14.68
CA GLY A 706 -12.16 0.06 13.53
C GLY A 706 -13.59 0.45 13.86
N VAL A 707 -14.08 1.51 13.20
CA VAL A 707 -15.49 1.93 13.21
C VAL A 707 -16.10 1.53 11.86
N LEU A 708 -17.19 0.76 11.90
CA LEU A 708 -17.93 0.31 10.72
C LEU A 708 -18.75 1.46 10.09
N PRO A 709 -19.22 1.35 8.83
CA PRO A 709 -20.21 2.25 8.28
C PRO A 709 -21.46 2.29 9.17
N LEU A 710 -21.97 3.50 9.43
CA LEU A 710 -23.11 3.68 10.31
C LEU A 710 -24.43 3.48 9.57
N SER A 711 -25.39 2.85 10.26
CA SER A 711 -26.75 2.67 9.77
C SER A 711 -27.41 4.00 9.36
N PRO A 712 -28.19 4.02 8.26
CA PRO A 712 -28.98 5.19 7.86
C PRO A 712 -30.10 5.52 8.85
N ALA A 713 -30.36 4.68 9.87
CA ALA A 713 -31.29 4.99 10.96
C ALA A 713 -31.02 6.33 11.67
N LEU A 714 -29.77 6.81 11.67
CA LEU A 714 -29.43 8.15 12.19
C LEU A 714 -30.12 9.29 11.42
N LEU A 715 -30.43 9.10 10.13
CA LEU A 715 -31.12 10.08 9.29
C LEU A 715 -32.61 10.23 9.66
N SER A 716 -33.19 9.25 10.36
CA SER A 716 -34.59 9.27 10.83
C SER A 716 -34.81 10.10 12.11
N ALA A 717 -33.76 10.71 12.65
CA ALA A 717 -33.86 11.68 13.74
C ALA A 717 -34.50 12.98 13.23
N PRO A 718 -35.46 13.59 13.98
CA PRO A 718 -36.00 14.89 13.61
C PRO A 718 -34.90 15.95 13.51
N HIS A 719 -35.06 16.89 12.58
CA HIS A 719 -34.20 18.08 12.48
C HIS A 719 -34.11 18.80 13.84
N SER A 720 -32.95 19.38 14.14
CA SER A 720 -32.62 19.96 15.46
C SER A 720 -32.38 18.96 16.62
N THR A 721 -32.44 17.64 16.40
CA THR A 721 -32.08 16.64 17.43
C THR A 721 -30.58 16.64 17.74
N LYS A 722 -30.22 16.69 19.03
CA LYS A 722 -28.83 16.51 19.49
C LYS A 722 -28.43 15.04 19.50
N ILE A 723 -27.49 14.66 18.63
CA ILE A 723 -26.87 13.34 18.57
C ILE A 723 -25.47 13.40 19.19
N PHE A 724 -25.28 12.74 20.33
CA PHE A 724 -24.00 12.67 21.03
C PHE A 724 -23.22 11.41 20.61
N PRO A 725 -22.07 11.52 19.94
CA PRO A 725 -21.18 10.40 19.69
C PRO A 725 -20.46 10.01 20.99
N VAL A 726 -20.64 8.76 21.42
CA VAL A 726 -20.03 8.23 22.65
C VAL A 726 -19.17 7.03 22.33
N THR A 727 -17.93 7.03 22.82
CA THR A 727 -17.02 5.90 22.67
C THR A 727 -16.61 5.36 24.03
N LEU A 728 -16.81 4.06 24.21
CA LEU A 728 -16.31 3.30 25.36
C LEU A 728 -15.05 2.55 24.94
N ARG A 729 -13.95 2.77 25.65
CA ARG A 729 -12.68 2.10 25.40
C ARG A 729 -12.21 1.35 26.63
N TYR A 730 -12.14 0.03 26.51
CA TYR A 730 -11.55 -0.87 27.50
C TYR A 730 -10.03 -0.85 27.40
N ASP A 731 -9.36 -0.90 28.55
CA ASP A 731 -7.90 -1.00 28.62
C ASP A 731 -7.43 -2.42 28.28
N SER A 732 -8.09 -3.44 28.84
CA SER A 732 -7.98 -4.82 28.37
C SER A 732 -8.94 -5.07 27.20
N LYS A 733 -8.39 -5.49 26.06
CA LYS A 733 -9.18 -5.87 24.89
C LYS A 733 -9.87 -7.25 25.01
N GLU A 734 -9.65 -7.97 26.13
CA GLU A 734 -10.20 -9.31 26.38
C GLU A 734 -11.73 -9.33 26.63
N VAL A 735 -12.28 -8.19 27.07
CA VAL A 735 -13.71 -8.00 27.39
C VAL A 735 -14.54 -7.63 26.15
N MET A 736 -13.89 -7.43 25.01
CA MET A 736 -14.54 -7.16 23.72
C MET A 736 -15.04 -8.47 23.09
N THR A 737 -16.18 -8.43 22.38
CA THR A 737 -16.78 -9.61 21.73
C THR A 737 -16.82 -9.46 20.21
N PRO A 738 -15.68 -9.35 19.50
CA PRO A 738 -15.66 -9.24 18.04
C PRO A 738 -16.20 -10.50 17.34
N VAL A 739 -16.03 -11.67 17.97
CA VAL A 739 -16.58 -12.96 17.51
C VAL A 739 -17.75 -13.38 18.41
N PRO A 740 -18.97 -13.55 17.86
CA PRO A 740 -20.17 -13.95 18.59
C PRO A 740 -20.12 -15.42 19.04
N GLY A 741 -20.85 -15.75 20.10
CA GLY A 741 -20.91 -17.10 20.67
C GLY A 741 -19.81 -17.45 21.68
N THR A 742 -18.97 -16.50 22.09
CA THR A 742 -17.84 -16.69 23.03
C THR A 742 -18.25 -16.50 24.50
N TYR A 743 -19.37 -17.10 24.93
CA TYR A 743 -20.00 -16.79 26.21
C TYR A 743 -19.15 -17.21 27.41
N LEU A 744 -18.67 -18.46 27.45
CA LEU A 744 -17.91 -18.99 28.59
C LEU A 744 -16.51 -18.36 28.63
N THR A 745 -15.87 -18.21 27.47
CA THR A 745 -14.55 -17.57 27.38
C THR A 745 -14.58 -16.09 27.73
N TRP A 746 -15.64 -15.36 27.37
CA TRP A 746 -15.83 -13.98 27.79
C TRP A 746 -16.11 -13.86 29.29
N LEU A 747 -17.00 -14.70 29.86
CA LEU A 747 -17.31 -14.68 31.29
C LEU A 747 -16.09 -15.01 32.14
N TRP A 748 -15.28 -15.99 31.71
CA TRP A 748 -13.98 -16.31 32.31
C TRP A 748 -13.05 -15.10 32.34
N ARG A 749 -12.88 -14.40 31.21
CA ARG A 749 -12.03 -13.21 31.11
C ARG A 749 -12.55 -12.07 31.99
N LEU A 750 -13.87 -11.84 32.00
CA LEU A 750 -14.52 -10.79 32.77
C LEU A 750 -14.39 -10.97 34.28
N LEU A 751 -14.51 -12.21 34.79
CA LEU A 751 -14.47 -12.45 36.24
C LEU A 751 -13.06 -12.79 36.75
N GLY A 752 -12.20 -13.44 35.96
CA GLY A 752 -10.85 -13.84 36.36
C GLY A 752 -9.82 -12.70 36.41
N ARG A 753 -9.97 -11.65 35.59
CA ARG A 753 -9.09 -10.47 35.57
C ARG A 753 -9.24 -9.63 36.86
N PRO A 754 -8.16 -9.27 37.59
CA PRO A 754 -8.27 -8.59 38.88
C PRO A 754 -8.95 -7.21 38.81
N THR A 755 -8.67 -6.40 37.78
CA THR A 755 -9.23 -5.06 37.63
C THR A 755 -9.57 -4.76 36.17
N HIS A 756 -10.61 -3.95 35.97
CA HIS A 756 -10.99 -3.44 34.66
C HIS A 756 -11.11 -1.91 34.67
N TYR A 757 -10.71 -1.29 33.56
CA TYR A 757 -10.67 0.16 33.39
C TYR A 757 -11.38 0.55 32.09
N ILE A 758 -12.32 1.48 32.19
CA ILE A 758 -13.08 2.02 31.04
C ILE A 758 -12.74 3.50 30.87
N ARG A 759 -12.32 3.88 29.66
CA ARG A 759 -12.21 5.28 29.24
C ARG A 759 -13.44 5.63 28.42
N VAL A 760 -14.25 6.55 28.93
CA VAL A 760 -15.48 7.00 28.23
C VAL A 760 -15.22 8.37 27.66
N ARG A 761 -15.54 8.54 26.37
CA ARG A 761 -15.33 9.77 25.62
C ARG A 761 -16.64 10.19 24.96
N ILE A 762 -17.11 11.39 25.30
CA ILE A 762 -18.34 11.99 24.77
C ILE A 762 -17.92 13.17 23.89
N GLY A 763 -18.28 13.13 22.61
CA GLY A 763 -18.04 14.23 21.67
C GLY A 763 -19.07 15.35 21.80
N GLN A 764 -18.83 16.43 21.08
CA GLN A 764 -19.83 17.50 20.88
C GLN A 764 -21.09 16.95 20.22
N ALA A 765 -22.25 17.55 20.52
CA ALA A 765 -23.51 17.17 19.90
C ALA A 765 -23.49 17.49 18.40
N VAL A 766 -23.76 16.50 17.54
CA VAL A 766 -24.02 16.70 16.12
C VAL A 766 -25.52 16.93 15.95
N VAL A 767 -25.90 17.97 15.21
CA VAL A 767 -27.30 18.33 14.95
C VAL A 767 -27.52 18.42 13.45
N GLY A 768 -28.47 17.63 12.95
CA GLY A 768 -28.89 17.64 11.55
C GLY A 768 -29.83 18.80 11.24
N VAL A 769 -29.50 19.56 10.20
CA VAL A 769 -30.25 20.72 9.70
C VAL A 769 -30.42 20.67 8.17
N THR A 770 -31.34 21.49 7.65
CA THR A 770 -31.50 21.74 6.21
C THR A 770 -30.37 22.64 5.69
N ALA A 771 -30.28 22.82 4.37
CA ALA A 771 -29.28 23.71 3.77
C ALA A 771 -29.51 25.20 4.12
N GLU A 772 -30.77 25.58 4.35
CA GLU A 772 -31.20 26.96 4.67
C GLU A 772 -30.88 27.34 6.13
N ASP A 773 -30.86 26.35 7.03
CA ASP A 773 -30.57 26.50 8.47
C ASP A 773 -29.06 26.48 8.81
N LEU A 774 -28.18 26.28 7.82
CA LEU A 774 -26.74 26.31 8.03
C LEU A 774 -26.26 27.77 8.20
N PRO A 775 -25.38 28.07 9.17
CA PRO A 775 -24.83 29.40 9.30
C PRO A 775 -24.05 29.75 8.04
N VAL A 776 -24.46 30.83 7.36
CA VAL A 776 -23.67 31.43 6.29
C VAL A 776 -22.35 31.87 6.91
N VAL A 777 -21.25 31.26 6.46
CA VAL A 777 -19.92 31.73 6.80
C VAL A 777 -19.68 32.97 5.96
N GLU A 778 -20.05 34.13 6.51
CA GLU A 778 -19.59 35.41 5.98
C GLU A 778 -18.05 35.38 5.96
N PRO A 779 -17.41 35.80 4.84
CA PRO A 779 -15.96 35.93 4.82
C PRO A 779 -15.54 36.95 5.89
N PRO A 780 -14.39 36.78 6.55
CA PRO A 780 -13.94 37.73 7.55
C PRO A 780 -13.80 39.12 6.90
N THR A 781 -14.58 40.08 7.36
CA THR A 781 -14.42 41.49 7.00
C THR A 781 -13.23 42.05 7.78
N ASP A 782 -12.15 42.35 7.07
CA ASP A 782 -10.92 42.92 7.62
C ASP A 782 -11.12 44.40 8.03
N GLU A 783 -11.67 44.67 9.22
CA GLU A 783 -11.52 45.96 9.91
C GLU A 783 -11.31 45.79 11.44
N PRO A 784 -10.27 46.39 12.04
CA PRO A 784 -10.06 46.39 13.48
C PRO A 784 -10.69 47.62 14.15
N HIS A 785 -11.79 47.42 14.89
CA HIS A 785 -12.29 48.45 15.81
C HIS A 785 -11.55 48.39 17.16
N PRO A 786 -10.89 49.48 17.61
CA PRO A 786 -10.35 49.58 18.96
C PRO A 786 -11.43 50.00 19.97
N ASP A 787 -11.19 49.63 21.24
CA ASP A 787 -11.95 49.98 22.45
C ASP A 787 -13.41 49.48 22.57
N ASP A 788 -13.58 48.36 23.29
CA ASP A 788 -14.65 48.28 24.29
C ASP A 788 -14.23 47.37 25.47
N ASN A 789 -13.89 47.99 26.61
CA ASN A 789 -13.37 47.30 27.80
C ASN A 789 -14.48 47.00 28.82
N LEU A 790 -15.06 45.79 28.72
CA LEU A 790 -15.91 45.12 29.74
C LEU A 790 -17.28 45.80 30.09
N PRO A 791 -18.22 45.08 30.72
CA PRO A 791 -18.57 43.66 30.55
C PRO A 791 -20.10 43.45 30.49
N ASN A 792 -20.69 43.15 29.32
CA ASN A 792 -21.97 42.43 29.19
C ASN A 792 -22.28 42.14 27.71
N GLY A 793 -22.91 41.00 27.41
CA GLY A 793 -23.42 40.72 26.06
C GLY A 793 -22.42 40.10 25.07
N ALA A 794 -21.80 38.97 25.43
CA ALA A 794 -21.15 38.13 24.41
C ALA A 794 -22.19 37.65 23.37
N PRO A 795 -21.89 37.67 22.05
CA PRO A 795 -22.79 37.12 21.04
C PRO A 795 -23.03 35.62 21.29
N PRO A 796 -24.21 35.07 20.97
CA PRO A 796 -24.55 33.67 21.27
C PRO A 796 -23.94 32.68 20.28
N PHE A 797 -22.61 32.65 20.16
CA PHE A 797 -21.90 31.58 19.45
C PHE A 797 -22.15 30.24 20.14
N ARG A 798 -22.82 29.32 19.45
CA ARG A 798 -23.16 27.97 19.92
C ARG A 798 -21.91 27.05 19.98
N GLU A 799 -21.02 27.25 20.95
CA GLU A 799 -19.84 26.39 21.18
C GLU A 799 -20.17 24.91 21.52
N ASP A 800 -21.42 24.59 21.80
CA ASP A 800 -21.85 23.31 22.37
C ASP A 800 -22.36 22.27 21.35
N GLN A 801 -22.54 22.65 20.08
CA GLN A 801 -23.10 21.76 19.05
C GLN A 801 -22.56 22.06 17.63
N VAL A 802 -22.35 21.00 16.84
CA VAL A 802 -21.95 21.09 15.44
C VAL A 802 -23.19 20.93 14.56
N LEU A 803 -23.51 21.97 13.78
CA LEU A 803 -24.57 21.95 12.78
C LEU A 803 -24.02 21.32 11.49
N VAL A 804 -24.74 20.32 10.96
CA VAL A 804 -24.33 19.54 9.79
C VAL A 804 -25.56 19.28 8.92
N LEU A 805 -25.40 19.27 7.59
CA LEU A 805 -26.46 18.87 6.67
C LEU A 805 -26.98 17.46 7.03
N GLN A 806 -28.29 17.25 7.08
CA GLN A 806 -28.90 15.98 7.54
C GLN A 806 -28.22 14.73 6.94
N GLU A 807 -27.96 14.72 5.64
CA GLU A 807 -27.32 13.59 4.92
C GLU A 807 -25.89 13.27 5.40
N GLN A 808 -25.17 14.28 5.89
CA GLN A 808 -23.78 14.14 6.35
C GLN A 808 -23.68 13.74 7.83
N VAL A 809 -24.78 13.78 8.59
CA VAL A 809 -24.82 13.41 10.02
C VAL A 809 -24.19 12.04 10.32
N PRO A 810 -24.51 10.93 9.59
CA PRO A 810 -23.89 9.64 9.87
C PRO A 810 -22.38 9.64 9.64
N ASN A 811 -21.90 10.39 8.64
CA ASN A 811 -20.47 10.52 8.36
C ASN A 811 -19.74 11.30 9.46
N HIS A 812 -20.30 12.42 9.93
CA HIS A 812 -19.71 13.25 10.98
C HIS A 812 -19.73 12.55 12.36
N VAL A 813 -20.79 11.78 12.65
CA VAL A 813 -20.87 10.91 13.83
C VAL A 813 -19.83 9.78 13.74
N ALA A 814 -19.65 9.14 12.58
CA ALA A 814 -18.64 8.10 12.37
C ALA A 814 -17.20 8.62 12.56
N GLU A 815 -16.93 9.83 12.05
CA GLU A 815 -15.65 10.50 12.23
C GLU A 815 -15.40 10.88 13.69
N SER A 816 -16.42 11.37 14.39
CA SER A 816 -16.35 11.66 15.83
C SER A 816 -16.05 10.41 16.64
N LEU A 817 -16.75 9.28 16.38
CA LEU A 817 -16.48 8.00 17.02
C LEU A 817 -15.05 7.49 16.74
N ALA A 818 -14.57 7.62 15.50
CA ALA A 818 -13.20 7.25 15.13
C ALA A 818 -12.15 8.11 15.88
N ARG A 819 -12.36 9.43 15.94
CA ARG A 819 -11.52 10.41 16.67
C ARG A 819 -11.46 10.09 18.17
N LEU A 820 -12.62 9.94 18.81
CA LEU A 820 -12.76 9.69 20.25
C LEU A 820 -12.22 8.32 20.67
N GLY A 821 -12.47 7.27 19.87
CA GLY A 821 -11.95 5.92 20.09
C GLY A 821 -10.45 5.74 19.81
N ARG A 822 -9.87 6.63 19.00
CA ARG A 822 -8.58 6.43 18.30
C ARG A 822 -8.62 5.21 17.37
N ALA A 823 -9.76 4.97 16.76
CA ALA A 823 -10.02 3.89 15.81
C ALA A 823 -9.98 4.43 14.37
N ARG A 824 -9.88 3.54 13.37
CA ARG A 824 -9.97 3.93 11.95
C ARG A 824 -11.38 3.72 11.42
N ARG A 825 -11.91 4.61 10.58
CA ARG A 825 -13.08 4.26 9.76
C ARG A 825 -12.68 3.12 8.80
N VAL A 826 -13.53 2.13 8.65
CA VAL A 826 -13.29 0.98 7.75
C VAL A 826 -14.48 0.83 6.81
N ALA A 827 -14.23 0.51 5.55
CA ALA A 827 -15.28 0.21 4.56
C ALA A 827 -15.80 -1.25 4.66
N LEU A 828 -15.65 -1.90 5.82
CA LEU A 828 -16.15 -3.26 6.06
C LEU A 828 -17.59 -3.19 6.56
N ASP A 829 -18.49 -4.02 6.02
CA ASP A 829 -19.92 -4.01 6.36
C ASP A 829 -20.33 -5.21 7.24
N VAL A 830 -21.53 -5.17 7.82
CA VAL A 830 -22.12 -6.22 8.67
C VAL A 830 -22.17 -7.57 7.95
N ARG A 831 -22.42 -7.58 6.63
CA ARG A 831 -22.39 -8.80 5.80
C ARG A 831 -21.00 -9.46 5.79
N GLU A 832 -19.95 -8.66 5.67
CA GLU A 832 -18.57 -9.13 5.61
C GLU A 832 -18.11 -9.63 6.97
N LYS A 833 -18.68 -9.10 8.07
CA LYS A 833 -18.53 -9.70 9.41
C LYS A 833 -19.22 -11.05 9.52
N ASP A 834 -20.45 -11.21 9.00
CA ASP A 834 -21.15 -12.50 9.02
C ASP A 834 -20.36 -13.59 8.28
N GLU A 835 -19.83 -13.28 7.09
CA GLU A 835 -18.90 -14.15 6.35
C GLU A 835 -17.62 -14.47 7.14
N PHE A 836 -17.00 -13.46 7.77
CA PHE A 836 -15.84 -13.67 8.63
C PHE A 836 -16.15 -14.61 9.81
N VAL A 837 -17.30 -14.47 10.47
CA VAL A 837 -17.70 -15.31 11.61
C VAL A 837 -17.92 -16.76 11.17
N LYS A 838 -18.58 -16.97 10.02
CA LYS A 838 -18.75 -18.30 9.40
C LYS A 838 -17.40 -18.95 9.08
N LEU A 839 -16.46 -18.18 8.53
CA LEU A 839 -15.10 -18.65 8.26
C LEU A 839 -14.33 -18.96 9.55
N TYR A 840 -14.39 -18.07 10.55
CA TYR A 840 -13.66 -18.22 11.82
C TYR A 840 -14.09 -19.48 12.57
N ARG A 841 -15.40 -19.74 12.68
CA ARG A 841 -15.95 -20.97 13.29
C ARG A 841 -15.55 -22.25 12.56
N ARG A 842 -15.15 -22.19 11.29
CA ARG A 842 -14.67 -23.36 10.53
C ARG A 842 -13.24 -23.79 10.92
N TYR A 843 -12.43 -22.86 11.42
CA TYR A 843 -11.01 -23.10 11.75
C TYR A 843 -10.71 -23.03 13.25
N TYR A 844 -11.56 -22.37 14.05
CA TYR A 844 -11.35 -22.14 15.47
C TYR A 844 -12.59 -22.52 16.28
N TRP A 845 -12.38 -23.33 17.32
CA TRP A 845 -13.43 -23.68 18.28
C TRP A 845 -13.72 -22.49 19.21
N THR A 846 -14.98 -22.08 19.31
CA THR A 846 -15.45 -21.04 20.23
C THR A 846 -16.19 -21.66 21.42
N TRP A 847 -15.90 -21.19 22.64
CA TRP A 847 -16.48 -21.62 23.91
C TRP A 847 -17.14 -20.45 24.65
#